data_AF-A0A7C2XJC4-F1
#
_entry.id   AF-A0A7C2XJC4-F1
#
_cell.length_a   1.000
_cell.length_b   1.000
_cell.length_c   1.000
_cell.angle_alpha   90.00
_cell.angle_beta   90.00
_cell.angle_gamma   90.00
#
_symmetry.space_group_name_H-M   'P 1'
#
loop_
_entity.id
_entity.type
_entity.pdbx_description
1 polymer ?
#
loop_
_entity_poly.entity_id
_entity_poly.type
_entity_poly.pdbx_seq_one_letter_code
_entity_poly.pdbx_strand_id
1 'polypeptide(L)'
;MPDAPDQTSRNLFLLTNLGIILIFILTLVVLLAVYPTLLAPSPTLTPTITLTPSITPTVTLNPTITLTPTSTRTPFPTFTPTITPTPSRTPTVTPTPSPTGPPTLTPAIPVANNADYRLETWTPEKAAELVELIDYYPNTLSAAERGQEDINYYQAFYFATIAQSEALLRYPEAPQAKSWRWGLAYNLARLGDPQATEKYAALLAEALNQGTTDLDTLEDWLSSEEPRLRSKVSPISPPPGYLSAHLVEVRSSGSAYVLLLESHSAYRSFALTQGFDFVHPRLARAISADFTGDGVEEVVISQDNPPEKFELTLPRIFSLQKNTPLPLAFDPSVPPFELGMQYTNRWFITPGAAGGNDLEFQARLFPSCPLDLSRSYHWDGELFELVRTQYLVKPHLETLAYCSMLVDHATNMWGPEAVAQIMEAVLPQWPPARDQDDEPYPGDAKDEWRLRLAVNLALSGERTRAVDLASEIITSPVIPTSRWIASAQHFLEVYRAPQDIYQACMELEFCDARTALRSLISMLERNDYPTAFTYLKEGSVTLRATGYFDFDGDGENESWFTVRHRPTQKLEFWLLAPDGERVAPLLVGAVESNRPAITYFDPQEESTEPPIVLIDGKTALRLSRSPEARHPYLAFPELPKFYPDGFKQAVLGLMDRLFDGENPAIIRDELLDLKERPGLLCVNTWSCDQYYYLLGLAYELAGDEQNAIDTYLQLWRDYSKSPYTIMARLKLRGKAVPPTASLTPTRTSTMLVSPSPTGPTTSSPTPTGSITVLPTATGTPPTATLTLVPSPTSEAYPGIPTATNPYP
;
A
#
# COMPACT_ATOMS: atom_id res chain seq x y z
N MET A 1 -66.38 1.66 -27.55
CA MET A 1 -65.77 2.87 -26.95
C MET A 1 -65.49 2.54 -25.50
N PRO A 2 -64.22 2.49 -25.06
CA PRO A 2 -63.82 2.68 -23.67
C PRO A 2 -63.46 4.15 -23.43
N ASP A 3 -63.73 4.68 -22.24
CA ASP A 3 -63.52 6.09 -21.92
C ASP A 3 -62.06 6.46 -21.68
N ALA A 4 -61.71 7.71 -21.97
CA ALA A 4 -60.36 8.24 -21.74
C ALA A 4 -60.13 8.56 -20.26
N PRO A 5 -58.96 8.21 -19.67
CA PRO A 5 -58.68 8.48 -18.26
C PRO A 5 -58.52 9.98 -17.98
N ASP A 6 -58.97 10.39 -16.78
CA ASP A 6 -59.03 11.79 -16.36
C ASP A 6 -57.66 12.49 -16.32
N GLN A 7 -57.45 13.48 -17.19
CA GLN A 7 -56.27 14.34 -17.15
C GLN A 7 -56.27 15.32 -15.97
N THR A 8 -57.45 15.64 -15.41
CA THR A 8 -57.60 16.66 -14.36
C THR A 8 -56.85 16.26 -13.10
N SER A 9 -57.01 15.01 -12.66
CA SER A 9 -56.32 14.45 -11.49
C SER A 9 -54.80 14.45 -11.64
N ARG A 10 -54.26 14.15 -12.84
CA ARG A 10 -52.81 14.17 -13.08
C ARG A 10 -52.25 15.59 -13.06
N ASN A 11 -52.97 16.55 -13.63
CA ASN A 11 -52.55 17.95 -13.63
C ASN A 11 -52.62 18.56 -12.22
N LEU A 12 -53.62 18.17 -11.41
CA LEU A 12 -53.73 18.58 -10.01
C LEU A 12 -52.55 18.09 -9.16
N PHE A 13 -52.15 16.82 -9.31
CA PHE A 13 -50.99 16.25 -8.61
C PHE A 13 -49.65 16.92 -8.99
N LEU A 14 -49.48 17.33 -10.25
CA LEU A 14 -48.29 18.08 -10.67
C LEU A 14 -48.26 19.49 -10.05
N LEU A 15 -49.40 20.17 -9.98
CA LEU A 15 -49.51 21.51 -9.42
C LEU A 15 -49.27 21.54 -7.90
N THR A 16 -49.76 20.55 -7.14
CA THR A 16 -49.49 20.47 -5.69
C THR A 16 -48.01 20.21 -5.39
N ASN A 17 -47.37 19.29 -6.10
CA ASN A 17 -45.93 19.04 -5.94
C ASN A 17 -45.08 20.26 -6.31
N LEU A 18 -45.41 20.97 -7.40
CA LEU A 18 -44.70 22.20 -7.78
C LEU A 18 -44.84 23.30 -6.69
N GLY A 19 -46.01 23.41 -6.06
CA GLY A 19 -46.25 24.32 -4.94
C GLY A 19 -45.42 23.98 -3.70
N ILE A 20 -45.30 22.69 -3.34
CA ILE A 20 -44.48 22.22 -2.22
C ILE A 20 -42.99 22.54 -2.47
N ILE A 21 -42.50 22.28 -3.68
CA ILE A 21 -41.11 22.58 -4.07
C ILE A 21 -40.84 24.08 -3.99
N LEU A 22 -41.77 24.93 -4.47
CA LEU A 22 -41.65 26.39 -4.40
C LEU A 22 -41.56 26.89 -2.95
N ILE A 23 -42.38 26.35 -2.05
CA ILE A 23 -42.34 26.67 -0.61
C ILE A 23 -40.98 26.28 -0.02
N PHE A 24 -40.48 25.08 -0.31
CA PHE A 24 -39.20 24.59 0.21
C PHE A 24 -38.02 25.47 -0.23
N ILE A 25 -37.99 25.86 -1.51
CA ILE A 25 -36.98 26.78 -2.06
C ILE A 25 -37.06 28.15 -1.36
N LEU A 26 -38.26 28.70 -1.17
CA LEU A 26 -38.45 29.97 -0.47
C LEU A 26 -37.98 29.91 1.00
N THR A 27 -38.27 28.82 1.72
CA THR A 27 -37.75 28.64 3.09
C THR A 27 -36.23 28.53 3.14
N LEU A 28 -35.60 27.85 2.17
CA LEU A 28 -34.14 27.72 2.09
C LEU A 28 -33.48 29.09 1.81
N VAL A 29 -34.04 29.88 0.89
CA VAL A 29 -33.53 31.23 0.57
C VAL A 29 -33.62 32.16 1.78
N VAL A 30 -34.73 32.13 2.53
CA VAL A 30 -34.88 32.92 3.77
C VAL A 30 -33.86 32.47 4.83
N LEU A 31 -33.66 31.17 5.01
CA LEU A 31 -32.73 30.64 6.01
C LEU A 31 -31.28 31.01 5.69
N LEU A 32 -30.86 30.92 4.42
CA LEU A 32 -29.55 31.37 3.95
C LEU A 32 -29.34 32.89 4.11
N ALA A 33 -30.37 33.70 3.86
CA ALA A 33 -30.31 35.16 4.00
C ALA A 33 -30.22 35.62 5.46
N VAL A 34 -30.80 34.87 6.40
CA VAL A 34 -30.83 35.19 7.85
C VAL A 34 -29.62 34.62 8.60
N TYR A 35 -29.02 33.53 8.13
CA TYR A 35 -27.85 32.90 8.76
C TYR A 35 -26.72 33.88 9.17
N PRO A 36 -26.22 34.78 8.29
CA PRO A 36 -25.12 35.68 8.65
C PRO A 36 -25.50 36.80 9.64
N THR A 37 -26.80 37.02 9.92
CA THR A 37 -27.24 38.09 10.85
C THR A 37 -27.61 37.58 12.25
N LEU A 38 -27.79 36.26 12.42
CA LEU A 38 -28.10 35.65 13.73
C LEU A 38 -27.00 34.75 14.30
N LEU A 39 -26.10 34.20 13.47
CA LEU A 39 -25.15 33.16 13.89
C LEU A 39 -23.67 33.45 13.59
N ALA A 40 -23.34 34.56 12.91
CA ALA A 40 -21.95 34.93 12.66
C ALA A 40 -21.33 35.68 13.86
N PRO A 41 -20.19 35.23 14.41
CA PRO A 41 -19.45 36.02 15.40
C PRO A 41 -18.87 37.29 14.75
N SER A 42 -18.77 38.38 15.51
CA SER A 42 -18.22 39.64 15.02
C SER A 42 -16.75 39.50 14.62
N PRO A 43 -16.28 40.20 13.56
CA PRO A 43 -14.91 40.07 13.08
C PRO A 43 -13.90 40.61 14.11
N THR A 44 -13.03 39.72 14.59
CA THR A 44 -11.93 40.08 15.49
C THR A 44 -10.96 41.03 14.81
N LEU A 45 -10.60 42.13 15.47
CA LEU A 45 -9.64 43.10 14.94
C LEU A 45 -8.23 42.51 14.91
N THR A 46 -7.67 42.33 13.71
CA THR A 46 -6.26 41.96 13.52
C THR A 46 -5.34 43.03 14.10
N PRO A 47 -4.36 42.70 14.96
CA PRO A 47 -3.45 43.68 15.52
C PRO A 47 -2.51 44.25 14.45
N THR A 48 -2.48 45.58 14.33
CA THR A 48 -1.56 46.28 13.42
C THR A 48 -0.12 46.15 13.91
N ILE A 49 0.78 45.66 13.04
CA ILE A 49 2.21 45.60 13.32
C ILE A 49 2.77 47.02 13.40
N THR A 50 3.12 47.47 14.61
CA THR A 50 3.79 48.74 14.84
C THR A 50 5.29 48.59 14.58
N LEU A 51 5.80 49.19 13.52
CA LEU A 51 7.24 49.17 13.21
C LEU A 51 8.02 50.12 14.13
N THR A 52 8.70 49.57 15.13
CA THR A 52 9.62 50.31 16.00
C THR A 52 10.88 50.72 15.23
N PRO A 53 11.29 52.01 15.21
CA PRO A 53 12.50 52.43 14.52
C PRO A 53 13.75 51.97 15.29
N SER A 54 14.55 51.08 14.70
CA SER A 54 15.88 50.73 15.22
C SER A 54 16.87 51.87 15.01
N ILE A 55 17.72 52.13 16.00
CA ILE A 55 18.61 53.30 16.05
C ILE A 55 20.04 52.87 15.71
N THR A 56 20.59 53.34 14.58
CA THR A 56 21.95 53.00 14.14
C THR A 56 23.03 53.67 14.99
N PRO A 57 23.93 52.92 15.66
CA PRO A 57 25.12 53.49 16.28
C PRO A 57 26.23 53.70 15.25
N THR A 58 26.64 54.95 15.04
CA THR A 58 27.78 55.30 14.18
C THR A 58 29.11 54.96 14.86
N VAL A 59 29.96 54.17 14.22
CA VAL A 59 31.32 53.88 14.70
C VAL A 59 32.33 54.86 14.09
N THR A 60 33.04 55.60 14.95
CA THR A 60 34.00 56.64 14.55
C THR A 60 35.43 56.07 14.42
N LEU A 61 36.15 56.42 13.35
CA LEU A 61 37.54 56.03 13.12
C LEU A 61 38.53 57.17 13.46
N ASN A 62 39.62 56.85 14.17
CA ASN A 62 40.93 57.54 14.08
C ASN A 62 42.06 56.69 14.74
N PRO A 63 43.37 56.96 14.52
CA PRO A 63 44.22 55.90 13.95
C PRO A 63 45.66 55.76 14.53
N THR A 64 46.49 54.91 13.88
CA THR A 64 47.99 54.93 13.81
C THR A 64 48.81 54.66 15.10
N ILE A 65 49.88 53.83 15.17
CA ILE A 65 50.56 52.83 14.28
C ILE A 65 51.09 51.66 15.20
N THR A 66 52.13 50.79 15.03
CA THR A 66 53.31 50.61 14.13
C THR A 66 53.89 49.17 14.20
N LEU A 67 54.59 48.71 13.13
CA LEU A 67 55.80 47.82 13.06
C LEU A 67 55.99 46.62 14.05
N THR A 68 55.79 45.34 13.66
CA THR A 68 56.71 44.35 12.96
C THR A 68 57.73 43.59 13.86
N PRO A 69 58.21 42.35 13.53
CA PRO A 69 58.21 41.68 12.21
C PRO A 69 57.81 40.16 12.09
N THR A 70 57.15 39.86 10.97
CA THR A 70 57.47 38.82 9.95
C THR A 70 57.75 37.34 10.29
N SER A 71 56.84 36.45 9.86
CA SER A 71 57.11 35.16 9.15
C SER A 71 55.75 34.49 8.79
N THR A 72 55.49 33.81 7.66
CA THR A 72 56.02 33.81 6.28
C THR A 72 54.84 33.39 5.36
N ARG A 73 54.83 33.80 4.07
CA ARG A 73 53.71 33.58 3.15
C ARG A 73 53.51 32.11 2.74
N THR A 74 52.28 31.62 2.82
CA THR A 74 51.68 30.71 1.83
C THR A 74 50.71 31.49 0.93
N PRO A 75 50.63 31.21 -0.38
CA PRO A 75 49.76 31.94 -1.29
C PRO A 75 48.30 31.46 -1.19
N PHE A 76 47.40 32.37 -0.85
CA PHE A 76 45.96 32.15 -0.98
C PHE A 76 45.58 32.24 -2.47
N PRO A 77 44.74 31.33 -3.02
CA PRO A 77 44.35 31.39 -4.42
C PRO A 77 43.52 32.65 -4.72
N THR A 78 43.86 33.35 -5.79
CA THR A 78 43.10 34.51 -6.26
C THR A 78 41.79 34.06 -6.89
N PHE A 79 40.66 34.58 -6.38
CA PHE A 79 39.37 34.48 -7.05
C PHE A 79 39.37 35.28 -8.36
N THR A 80 39.84 34.66 -9.43
CA THR A 80 39.50 35.09 -10.80
C THR A 80 37.99 34.88 -10.98
N PRO A 81 37.23 35.88 -11.47
CA PRO A 81 35.82 35.69 -11.81
C PRO A 81 35.74 34.81 -13.07
N THR A 82 35.73 33.49 -12.88
CA THR A 82 35.46 32.54 -13.97
C THR A 82 34.07 32.84 -14.52
N ILE A 83 34.00 33.21 -15.79
CA ILE A 83 32.74 33.40 -16.51
C ILE A 83 31.98 32.08 -16.42
N THR A 84 30.90 32.03 -15.65
CA THR A 84 30.07 30.84 -15.53
C THR A 84 29.58 30.47 -16.94
N PRO A 85 29.92 29.28 -17.47
CA PRO A 85 29.36 28.87 -18.74
C PRO A 85 27.84 28.78 -18.54
N THR A 86 27.10 29.58 -19.31
CA THR A 86 25.64 29.45 -19.43
C THR A 86 25.31 27.97 -19.56
N PRO A 87 24.36 27.41 -18.78
CA PRO A 87 24.12 25.97 -18.78
C PRO A 87 23.84 25.49 -20.20
N SER A 88 24.86 24.85 -20.79
CA SER A 88 24.71 24.18 -22.07
C SER A 88 23.60 23.18 -21.86
N ARG A 89 22.61 23.18 -22.75
CA ARG A 89 21.57 22.15 -22.71
C ARG A 89 22.28 20.81 -22.75
N THR A 90 22.23 20.06 -21.64
CA THR A 90 22.58 18.65 -21.62
C THR A 90 21.91 18.06 -22.86
N PRO A 91 22.64 17.37 -23.76
CA PRO A 91 22.02 16.81 -24.94
C PRO A 91 20.88 15.94 -24.44
N THR A 92 19.64 16.30 -24.80
CA THR A 92 18.46 15.49 -24.49
C THR A 92 18.81 14.08 -24.90
N VAL A 93 18.70 13.12 -23.99
CA VAL A 93 19.00 11.72 -24.31
C VAL A 93 18.08 11.35 -25.45
N THR A 94 18.63 11.30 -26.66
CA THR A 94 17.92 10.79 -27.82
C THR A 94 17.50 9.38 -27.41
N PRO A 95 16.20 9.08 -27.32
CA PRO A 95 15.78 7.77 -26.85
C PRO A 95 16.45 6.74 -27.76
N THR A 96 17.19 5.81 -27.15
CA THR A 96 17.72 4.64 -27.85
C THR A 96 16.58 4.08 -28.69
N PRO A 97 16.73 3.93 -30.01
CA PRO A 97 15.61 3.54 -30.86
C PRO A 97 15.02 2.25 -30.31
N SER A 98 13.73 2.30 -29.93
CA SER A 98 13.03 1.12 -29.40
C SER A 98 13.26 -0.04 -30.36
N PRO A 99 13.66 -1.23 -29.88
CA PRO A 99 13.93 -2.35 -30.76
C PRO A 99 12.71 -2.57 -31.67
N THR A 100 12.96 -2.71 -32.98
CA THR A 100 11.89 -2.85 -33.97
C THR A 100 11.04 -4.08 -33.63
N GLY A 101 9.88 -3.85 -33.03
CA GLY A 101 8.99 -4.91 -32.59
C GLY A 101 8.41 -5.74 -33.74
N PRO A 102 7.69 -6.83 -33.40
CA PRO A 102 6.98 -7.66 -34.37
C PRO A 102 5.99 -6.82 -35.22
N PRO A 103 5.70 -7.26 -36.46
CA PRO A 103 4.79 -6.54 -37.34
C PRO A 103 3.38 -6.46 -36.76
N THR A 104 2.96 -5.26 -36.35
CA THR A 104 1.63 -5.04 -35.75
C THR A 104 0.51 -5.23 -36.77
N LEU A 105 -0.61 -5.84 -36.36
CA LEU A 105 -1.79 -5.99 -37.21
C LEU A 105 -2.30 -4.63 -37.72
N THR A 106 -2.38 -4.47 -39.04
CA THR A 106 -3.03 -3.31 -39.68
C THR A 106 -4.42 -3.05 -39.04
N PRO A 107 -4.73 -1.82 -38.61
CA PRO A 107 -6.06 -1.50 -38.09
C PRO A 107 -7.15 -1.82 -39.11
N ALA A 108 -8.17 -2.55 -38.69
CA ALA A 108 -9.28 -2.97 -39.55
C ALA A 108 -10.55 -3.24 -38.72
N ILE A 109 -11.69 -3.18 -39.39
CA ILE A 109 -13.04 -3.43 -38.87
C ILE A 109 -13.58 -4.67 -39.60
N PRO A 110 -14.31 -5.57 -38.91
CA PRO A 110 -14.86 -6.76 -39.57
C PRO A 110 -16.05 -6.40 -40.48
N VAL A 111 -16.26 -7.17 -41.55
CA VAL A 111 -17.46 -7.04 -42.39
C VAL A 111 -18.71 -7.50 -41.62
N ALA A 112 -19.88 -7.03 -42.06
CA ALA A 112 -21.14 -7.32 -41.37
C ALA A 112 -21.59 -8.80 -41.45
N ASN A 113 -21.17 -9.54 -42.48
CA ASN A 113 -21.52 -10.96 -42.63
C ASN A 113 -20.52 -11.85 -41.89
N ASN A 114 -20.95 -12.51 -40.81
CA ASN A 114 -20.09 -13.45 -40.09
C ASN A 114 -19.70 -14.67 -40.96
N ALA A 115 -20.55 -15.08 -41.90
CA ALA A 115 -20.28 -16.21 -42.79
C ALA A 115 -19.16 -15.95 -43.83
N ASP A 116 -18.61 -14.72 -43.92
CA ASP A 116 -17.39 -14.41 -44.68
C ASP A 116 -16.09 -14.80 -43.91
N TYR A 117 -16.19 -15.29 -42.68
CA TYR A 117 -15.06 -15.69 -41.83
C TYR A 117 -14.99 -17.20 -41.58
N ARG A 118 -13.77 -17.71 -41.38
CA ARG A 118 -13.47 -19.05 -40.86
C ARG A 118 -12.38 -18.96 -39.80
N LEU A 119 -12.26 -19.97 -38.94
CA LEU A 119 -11.10 -20.08 -38.06
C LEU A 119 -9.81 -20.25 -38.89
N GLU A 120 -8.75 -19.62 -38.40
CA GLU A 120 -7.39 -19.86 -38.84
C GLU A 120 -6.94 -21.27 -38.39
N THR A 121 -6.11 -21.94 -39.19
CA THR A 121 -5.50 -23.21 -38.75
C THR A 121 -4.45 -22.88 -37.69
N TRP A 122 -4.82 -23.01 -36.42
CA TRP A 122 -3.94 -22.72 -35.29
C TRP A 122 -2.78 -23.74 -35.26
N THR A 123 -1.54 -23.25 -35.12
CA THR A 123 -0.32 -24.06 -35.05
C THR A 123 0.64 -23.47 -34.01
N PRO A 124 1.66 -24.21 -33.53
CA PRO A 124 2.64 -23.68 -32.58
C PRO A 124 3.34 -22.41 -33.06
N GLU A 125 3.54 -22.24 -34.37
CA GLU A 125 4.16 -21.07 -34.98
C GLU A 125 3.26 -19.82 -34.87
N LYS A 126 1.94 -19.97 -35.05
CA LYS A 126 0.99 -18.87 -34.86
C LYS A 126 0.75 -18.54 -33.39
N ALA A 127 0.81 -19.54 -32.52
CA ALA A 127 0.82 -19.32 -31.08
C ALA A 127 2.09 -18.53 -30.66
N ALA A 128 3.25 -18.83 -31.25
CA ALA A 128 4.47 -18.05 -31.03
C ALA A 128 4.37 -16.62 -31.58
N GLU A 129 3.87 -16.42 -32.80
CA GLU A 129 3.62 -15.09 -33.40
C GLU A 129 2.67 -14.26 -32.52
N LEU A 130 1.62 -14.88 -31.97
CA LEU A 130 0.71 -14.22 -31.03
C LEU A 130 1.42 -13.84 -29.72
N VAL A 131 2.16 -14.77 -29.12
CA VAL A 131 2.89 -14.52 -27.86
C VAL A 131 3.93 -13.40 -28.05
N GLU A 132 4.67 -13.37 -29.15
CA GLU A 132 5.63 -12.30 -29.45
C GLU A 132 4.94 -10.93 -29.59
N LEU A 133 3.83 -10.88 -30.34
CA LEU A 133 3.07 -9.64 -30.55
C LEU A 133 2.46 -9.09 -29.25
N ILE A 134 1.98 -9.96 -28.37
CA ILE A 134 1.34 -9.56 -27.10
C ILE A 134 2.37 -9.31 -25.99
N ASP A 135 3.50 -10.03 -25.92
CA ASP A 135 4.61 -9.67 -25.01
C ASP A 135 5.24 -8.31 -25.39
N TYR A 136 5.22 -7.95 -26.68
CA TYR A 136 5.66 -6.63 -27.11
C TYR A 136 4.63 -5.51 -26.85
N TYR A 137 3.33 -5.81 -26.72
CA TYR A 137 2.25 -4.81 -26.59
C TYR A 137 2.51 -3.69 -25.56
N PRO A 138 3.02 -3.95 -24.34
CA PRO A 138 3.31 -2.90 -23.36
C PRO A 138 4.31 -1.84 -23.87
N ASN A 139 5.24 -2.22 -24.77
CA ASN A 139 6.19 -1.29 -25.39
C ASN A 139 5.54 -0.36 -26.45
N THR A 140 4.28 -0.60 -26.81
CA THR A 140 3.50 0.26 -27.73
C THR A 140 2.72 1.36 -27.00
N LEU A 141 2.59 1.28 -25.67
CA LEU A 141 1.87 2.24 -24.84
C LEU A 141 2.59 3.60 -24.82
N SER A 142 1.84 4.69 -25.02
CA SER A 142 2.38 6.04 -24.83
C SER A 142 2.64 6.35 -23.35
N ALA A 143 3.48 7.34 -23.07
CA ALA A 143 3.83 7.74 -21.70
C ALA A 143 2.63 8.13 -20.80
N ALA A 144 1.46 8.45 -21.39
CA ALA A 144 0.23 8.68 -20.64
C ALA A 144 -0.53 7.36 -20.33
N GLU A 145 -0.47 6.39 -21.24
CA GLU A 145 -1.14 5.09 -21.09
C GLU A 145 -0.37 4.16 -20.15
N ARG A 146 0.97 4.30 -20.06
CA ARG A 146 1.83 3.57 -19.10
C ARG A 146 1.52 3.87 -17.62
N GLY A 147 0.82 4.98 -17.33
CA GLY A 147 0.44 5.39 -15.98
C GLY A 147 1.58 6.09 -15.21
N GLN A 148 1.32 6.41 -13.93
CA GLN A 148 2.38 6.80 -13.01
C GLN A 148 3.30 5.60 -12.75
N GLU A 149 4.61 5.84 -12.65
CA GLU A 149 5.64 4.83 -12.31
C GLU A 149 5.56 3.54 -13.16
N ASP A 150 5.09 3.66 -14.41
CA ASP A 150 4.90 2.55 -15.35
C ASP A 150 3.97 1.42 -14.85
N ILE A 151 3.10 1.68 -13.87
CA ILE A 151 2.17 0.69 -13.28
C ILE A 151 1.33 -0.02 -14.36
N ASN A 152 0.71 0.73 -15.28
CA ASN A 152 -0.11 0.14 -16.34
C ASN A 152 0.74 -0.61 -17.38
N TYR A 153 2.01 -0.21 -17.56
CA TYR A 153 2.95 -0.92 -18.44
C TYR A 153 3.30 -2.29 -17.88
N TYR A 154 3.54 -2.41 -16.58
CA TYR A 154 3.76 -3.71 -15.94
C TYR A 154 2.49 -4.57 -15.91
N GLN A 155 1.33 -3.96 -15.61
CA GLN A 155 0.04 -4.64 -15.72
C GLN A 155 -0.27 -5.15 -17.14
N ALA A 156 0.18 -4.46 -18.19
CA ALA A 156 -0.11 -4.86 -19.57
C ALA A 156 0.59 -6.17 -20.01
N PHE A 157 1.53 -6.72 -19.24
CA PHE A 157 2.04 -8.09 -19.46
C PHE A 157 1.02 -9.19 -19.11
N TYR A 158 -0.10 -8.85 -18.46
CA TYR A 158 -1.23 -9.76 -18.21
C TYR A 158 -1.75 -10.42 -19.49
N PHE A 159 -1.90 -9.68 -20.59
CA PHE A 159 -2.35 -10.28 -21.85
C PHE A 159 -1.36 -11.31 -22.40
N ALA A 160 -0.06 -11.16 -22.10
CA ALA A 160 0.97 -12.09 -22.51
C ALA A 160 0.92 -13.40 -21.69
N THR A 161 0.60 -13.35 -20.40
CA THR A 161 0.38 -14.58 -19.61
C THR A 161 -0.79 -15.39 -20.16
N ILE A 162 -1.89 -14.74 -20.57
CA ILE A 162 -3.03 -15.43 -21.21
C ILE A 162 -2.61 -16.10 -22.54
N ALA A 163 -1.85 -15.39 -23.38
CA ALA A 163 -1.36 -15.93 -24.65
C ALA A 163 -0.39 -17.12 -24.43
N GLN A 164 0.48 -17.04 -23.43
CA GLN A 164 1.44 -18.08 -23.06
C GLN A 164 0.73 -19.32 -22.47
N SER A 165 -0.25 -19.12 -21.58
CA SER A 165 -1.07 -20.20 -21.02
C SER A 165 -1.90 -20.92 -22.10
N GLU A 166 -2.51 -20.19 -23.05
CA GLU A 166 -3.24 -20.83 -24.16
C GLU A 166 -2.30 -21.63 -25.08
N ALA A 167 -1.11 -21.12 -25.36
CA ALA A 167 -0.10 -21.81 -26.16
C ALA A 167 0.37 -23.11 -25.49
N LEU A 168 0.57 -23.08 -24.16
CA LEU A 168 0.94 -24.24 -23.35
C LEU A 168 -0.20 -25.26 -23.20
N LEU A 169 -1.45 -24.82 -23.03
CA LEU A 169 -2.64 -25.69 -22.97
C LEU A 169 -2.79 -26.52 -24.26
N ARG A 170 -2.56 -25.89 -25.43
CA ARG A 170 -2.74 -26.55 -26.73
C ARG A 170 -1.53 -27.36 -27.19
N TYR A 171 -0.32 -26.89 -26.90
CA TYR A 171 0.91 -27.46 -27.45
C TYR A 171 2.02 -27.59 -26.38
N PRO A 172 1.80 -28.35 -25.29
CA PRO A 172 2.76 -28.46 -24.19
C PRO A 172 4.11 -29.07 -24.61
N GLU A 173 4.11 -29.88 -25.68
CA GLU A 173 5.28 -30.57 -26.26
C GLU A 173 5.86 -29.87 -27.51
N ALA A 174 5.44 -28.64 -27.82
CA ALA A 174 6.01 -27.89 -28.94
C ALA A 174 7.46 -27.45 -28.66
N PRO A 175 8.33 -27.34 -29.68
CA PRO A 175 9.68 -26.78 -29.51
C PRO A 175 9.71 -25.39 -28.86
N GLN A 176 8.65 -24.61 -29.05
CA GLN A 176 8.46 -23.27 -28.47
C GLN A 176 7.99 -23.31 -27.01
N ALA A 177 7.44 -24.43 -26.51
CA ALA A 177 6.78 -24.52 -25.21
C ALA A 177 7.70 -24.18 -24.04
N LYS A 178 8.97 -24.58 -24.11
CA LYS A 178 9.98 -24.20 -23.10
C LYS A 178 10.10 -22.68 -22.94
N SER A 179 10.13 -21.94 -24.06
CA SER A 179 10.16 -20.47 -24.07
C SER A 179 8.88 -19.88 -23.48
N TRP A 180 7.72 -20.47 -23.78
CA TRP A 180 6.46 -20.02 -23.18
C TRP A 180 6.38 -20.26 -21.67
N ARG A 181 6.92 -21.35 -21.12
CA ARG A 181 6.97 -21.59 -19.66
C ARG A 181 7.84 -20.54 -18.94
N TRP A 182 9.03 -20.25 -19.46
CA TRP A 182 9.92 -19.21 -18.91
C TRP A 182 9.32 -17.81 -19.06
N GLY A 183 8.75 -17.50 -20.23
CA GLY A 183 8.06 -16.23 -20.49
C GLY A 183 6.85 -16.01 -19.57
N LEU A 184 6.06 -17.06 -19.33
CA LEU A 184 4.94 -17.03 -18.39
C LEU A 184 5.40 -16.73 -16.96
N ALA A 185 6.41 -17.46 -16.46
CA ALA A 185 6.96 -17.22 -15.12
C ALA A 185 7.49 -15.78 -14.97
N TYR A 186 8.15 -15.23 -16.01
CA TYR A 186 8.68 -13.88 -16.00
C TYR A 186 7.61 -12.79 -16.14
N ASN A 187 6.53 -13.03 -16.88
CA ASN A 187 5.42 -12.09 -16.98
C ASN A 187 4.53 -12.11 -15.73
N LEU A 188 4.36 -13.26 -15.08
CA LEU A 188 3.79 -13.34 -13.73
C LEU A 188 4.67 -12.55 -12.73
N ALA A 189 6.00 -12.70 -12.79
CA ALA A 189 6.92 -11.91 -11.96
C ALA A 189 6.79 -10.39 -12.19
N ARG A 190 6.62 -9.95 -13.45
CA ARG A 190 6.36 -8.53 -13.81
C ARG A 190 5.06 -7.97 -13.23
N LEU A 191 4.05 -8.82 -13.05
CA LEU A 191 2.77 -8.46 -12.45
C LEU A 191 2.80 -8.45 -10.91
N GLY A 192 3.89 -8.94 -10.30
CA GLY A 192 3.93 -9.24 -8.86
C GLY A 192 3.02 -10.41 -8.47
N ASP A 193 2.69 -11.28 -9.43
CA ASP A 193 1.70 -12.36 -9.28
C ASP A 193 2.22 -13.50 -8.38
N PRO A 194 1.39 -14.04 -7.47
CA PRO A 194 1.79 -15.08 -6.53
C PRO A 194 2.35 -16.35 -7.18
N GLN A 195 1.86 -16.73 -8.37
CA GLN A 195 2.25 -17.97 -9.05
C GLN A 195 3.67 -17.91 -9.65
N ALA A 196 4.27 -16.73 -9.79
CA ALA A 196 5.56 -16.55 -10.44
C ALA A 196 6.66 -17.45 -9.86
N THR A 197 6.81 -17.43 -8.52
CA THR A 197 7.79 -18.27 -7.82
C THR A 197 7.50 -19.76 -7.98
N GLU A 198 6.22 -20.15 -8.07
CA GLU A 198 5.80 -21.55 -8.23
C GLU A 198 6.14 -22.08 -9.63
N LYS A 199 5.92 -21.28 -10.69
CA LYS A 199 6.35 -21.66 -12.05
C LYS A 199 7.87 -21.79 -12.14
N TYR A 200 8.64 -20.90 -11.48
CA TYR A 200 10.10 -21.04 -11.39
C TYR A 200 10.54 -22.28 -10.58
N ALA A 201 9.89 -22.57 -9.46
CA ALA A 201 10.14 -23.78 -8.68
C ALA A 201 9.95 -25.04 -9.52
N ALA A 202 8.82 -25.14 -10.24
CA ALA A 202 8.54 -26.25 -11.15
C ALA A 202 9.61 -26.40 -12.25
N LEU A 203 10.04 -25.31 -12.88
CA LEU A 203 11.10 -25.33 -13.91
C LEU A 203 12.46 -25.80 -13.38
N LEU A 204 12.81 -25.41 -12.15
CA LEU A 204 14.04 -25.86 -11.48
C LEU A 204 13.99 -27.37 -11.20
N ALA A 205 12.87 -27.88 -10.66
CA ALA A 205 12.70 -29.31 -10.41
C ALA A 205 12.61 -30.12 -11.72
N GLU A 206 11.98 -29.59 -12.78
CA GLU A 206 11.93 -30.24 -14.10
C GLU A 206 13.35 -30.47 -14.63
N ALA A 207 14.17 -29.41 -14.66
CA ALA A 207 15.51 -29.43 -15.23
C ALA A 207 16.50 -30.36 -14.48
N LEU A 208 16.48 -30.31 -13.14
CA LEU A 208 17.32 -31.18 -12.30
C LEU A 208 16.91 -32.66 -12.42
N ASN A 209 15.60 -32.96 -12.46
CA ASN A 209 15.13 -34.34 -12.61
C ASN A 209 15.31 -34.90 -14.03
N GLN A 210 15.35 -34.04 -15.06
CA GLN A 210 15.70 -34.44 -16.43
C GLN A 210 17.23 -34.53 -16.67
N GLY A 211 18.04 -34.03 -15.74
CA GLY A 211 19.50 -33.97 -15.88
C GLY A 211 19.97 -32.98 -16.96
N THR A 212 19.20 -31.92 -17.24
CA THR A 212 19.64 -30.84 -18.14
C THR A 212 20.59 -29.86 -17.46
N THR A 213 20.65 -29.90 -16.13
CA THR A 213 21.58 -29.19 -15.24
C THR A 213 21.73 -30.00 -13.95
N ASP A 214 22.71 -29.64 -13.14
CA ASP A 214 22.98 -30.18 -11.80
C ASP A 214 23.18 -29.01 -10.82
N LEU A 215 23.33 -29.30 -9.52
CA LEU A 215 23.48 -28.26 -8.48
C LEU A 215 24.73 -27.39 -8.68
N ASP A 216 25.80 -27.93 -9.27
CA ASP A 216 27.06 -27.20 -9.54
C ASP A 216 26.92 -26.22 -10.73
N THR A 217 26.06 -26.52 -11.70
CA THR A 217 25.84 -25.72 -12.92
C THR A 217 24.58 -24.86 -12.91
N LEU A 218 23.73 -24.99 -11.88
CA LEU A 218 22.38 -24.42 -11.83
C LEU A 218 22.31 -22.90 -12.02
N GLU A 219 23.28 -22.14 -11.48
CA GLU A 219 23.34 -20.67 -11.63
C GLU A 219 23.64 -20.22 -13.06
N ASP A 220 24.62 -20.86 -13.72
CA ASP A 220 25.00 -20.59 -15.11
C ASP A 220 23.89 -21.05 -16.06
N TRP A 221 23.27 -22.20 -15.78
CA TRP A 221 22.15 -22.72 -16.54
C TRP A 221 20.95 -21.75 -16.50
N LEU A 222 20.49 -21.35 -15.31
CA LEU A 222 19.37 -20.40 -15.16
C LEU A 222 19.67 -19.07 -15.86
N SER A 223 20.89 -18.57 -15.71
CA SER A 223 21.35 -17.34 -16.39
C SER A 223 21.39 -17.47 -17.92
N SER A 224 21.41 -18.69 -18.47
CA SER A 224 21.36 -18.96 -19.91
C SER A 224 19.94 -19.15 -20.44
N GLU A 225 19.03 -19.73 -19.66
CA GLU A 225 17.61 -19.91 -20.02
C GLU A 225 16.85 -18.58 -19.92
N GLU A 226 17.12 -17.78 -18.89
CA GLU A 226 16.49 -16.47 -18.68
C GLU A 226 17.51 -15.38 -18.30
N PRO A 227 18.17 -14.76 -19.30
CA PRO A 227 19.18 -13.72 -19.07
C PRO A 227 18.68 -12.44 -18.38
N ARG A 228 17.35 -12.27 -18.25
CA ARG A 228 16.69 -11.14 -17.54
C ARG A 228 16.63 -11.35 -16.01
N LEU A 229 16.96 -12.54 -15.53
CA LEU A 229 17.09 -12.89 -14.11
C LEU A 229 18.55 -12.95 -13.67
N ARG A 230 18.78 -12.89 -12.37
CA ARG A 230 19.99 -13.39 -11.71
C ARG A 230 19.58 -14.38 -10.64
N SER A 231 20.44 -15.35 -10.37
CA SER A 231 20.19 -16.37 -9.35
C SER A 231 21.37 -16.49 -8.39
N LYS A 232 21.09 -17.03 -7.22
CA LYS A 232 22.12 -17.50 -6.28
C LYS A 232 21.63 -18.77 -5.59
N VAL A 233 22.40 -19.84 -5.66
CA VAL A 233 22.18 -21.08 -4.93
C VAL A 233 22.95 -20.99 -3.61
N SER A 234 22.40 -21.52 -2.53
CA SER A 234 23.07 -21.57 -1.22
C SER A 234 22.65 -22.83 -0.46
N PRO A 235 23.59 -23.70 -0.05
CA PRO A 235 23.27 -24.91 0.69
C PRO A 235 22.77 -24.57 2.11
N ILE A 236 21.86 -25.40 2.62
CA ILE A 236 21.38 -25.40 4.01
C ILE A 236 21.43 -26.84 4.55
N SER A 237 21.24 -27.04 5.85
CA SER A 237 21.21 -28.39 6.42
C SER A 237 20.02 -29.20 5.88
N PRO A 238 20.22 -30.43 5.36
CA PRO A 238 19.14 -31.21 4.78
C PRO A 238 18.19 -31.79 5.85
N PRO A 239 16.86 -31.65 5.70
CA PRO A 239 15.90 -32.24 6.62
C PRO A 239 15.88 -33.78 6.52
N PRO A 240 15.43 -34.49 7.58
CA PRO A 240 15.46 -35.95 7.63
C PRO A 240 14.83 -36.65 6.42
N GLY A 241 15.58 -37.57 5.80
CA GLY A 241 15.16 -38.33 4.62
C GLY A 241 15.61 -37.76 3.27
N TYR A 242 16.17 -36.54 3.26
CA TYR A 242 16.75 -35.90 2.08
C TYR A 242 18.28 -36.03 2.06
N LEU A 243 18.88 -35.92 0.87
CA LEU A 243 20.32 -36.04 0.62
C LEU A 243 21.03 -34.68 0.70
N SER A 244 20.41 -33.65 0.14
CA SER A 244 20.87 -32.27 0.19
C SER A 244 19.69 -31.30 0.17
N ALA A 245 19.92 -30.06 0.62
CA ALA A 245 18.94 -28.98 0.62
C ALA A 245 19.60 -27.66 0.25
N HIS A 246 18.94 -26.88 -0.60
CA HIS A 246 19.47 -25.64 -1.15
C HIS A 246 18.37 -24.58 -1.24
N LEU A 247 18.72 -23.33 -0.93
CA LEU A 247 17.91 -22.16 -1.24
C LEU A 247 18.38 -21.53 -2.54
N VAL A 248 17.46 -21.30 -3.47
CA VAL A 248 17.69 -20.58 -4.72
C VAL A 248 17.02 -19.22 -4.62
N GLU A 249 17.83 -18.17 -4.52
CA GLU A 249 17.38 -16.80 -4.77
C GLU A 249 17.16 -16.63 -6.27
N VAL A 250 15.97 -16.18 -6.67
CA VAL A 250 15.65 -15.78 -8.06
C VAL A 250 15.33 -14.29 -8.04
N ARG A 251 16.11 -13.50 -8.77
CA ARG A 251 16.18 -12.04 -8.62
C ARG A 251 16.05 -11.30 -9.95
N SER A 252 15.28 -10.22 -9.94
CA SER A 252 15.15 -9.26 -11.03
C SER A 252 14.89 -7.87 -10.42
N SER A 253 13.79 -7.20 -10.77
CA SER A 253 13.16 -6.21 -9.89
C SER A 253 12.56 -6.91 -8.67
N GLY A 254 13.30 -6.89 -7.56
CA GLY A 254 13.02 -7.67 -6.35
C GLY A 254 13.56 -9.11 -6.40
N SER A 255 13.32 -9.90 -5.34
CA SER A 255 13.75 -11.31 -5.29
C SER A 255 12.80 -12.25 -4.54
N ALA A 256 12.68 -13.47 -5.07
CA ALA A 256 11.93 -14.59 -4.51
C ALA A 256 12.90 -15.72 -4.10
N TYR A 257 12.47 -16.60 -3.18
CA TYR A 257 13.22 -17.79 -2.79
C TYR A 257 12.45 -19.08 -3.10
N VAL A 258 13.17 -20.04 -3.69
CA VAL A 258 12.74 -21.44 -3.87
C VAL A 258 13.62 -22.33 -2.99
N LEU A 259 12.99 -23.22 -2.22
CA LEU A 259 13.68 -24.33 -1.56
C LEU A 259 13.77 -25.51 -2.53
N LEU A 260 14.96 -26.06 -2.73
CA LEU A 260 15.20 -27.33 -3.40
C LEU A 260 15.62 -28.39 -2.38
N LEU A 261 14.97 -29.55 -2.41
CA LEU A 261 15.29 -30.71 -1.58
C LEU A 261 15.58 -31.93 -2.47
N GLU A 262 16.76 -32.52 -2.34
CA GLU A 262 17.19 -33.70 -3.09
C GLU A 262 16.83 -34.98 -2.33
N SER A 263 16.23 -35.97 -3.01
CA SER A 263 15.97 -37.29 -2.46
C SER A 263 16.58 -38.39 -3.34
N HIS A 264 16.66 -39.61 -2.81
CA HIS A 264 17.15 -40.79 -3.54
C HIS A 264 16.40 -41.12 -4.85
N SER A 265 15.25 -40.48 -5.14
CA SER A 265 14.45 -40.71 -6.34
C SER A 265 14.22 -39.47 -7.21
N ALA A 266 14.27 -38.26 -6.66
CA ALA A 266 13.99 -37.01 -7.35
C ALA A 266 14.38 -35.77 -6.52
N TYR A 267 14.61 -34.65 -7.20
CA TYR A 267 14.56 -33.31 -6.63
C TYR A 267 13.11 -32.85 -6.46
N ARG A 268 12.82 -32.13 -5.38
CA ARG A 268 11.57 -31.43 -5.12
C ARG A 268 11.83 -29.94 -4.90
N SER A 269 10.87 -29.11 -5.26
CA SER A 269 10.96 -27.65 -5.18
C SER A 269 9.74 -27.05 -4.47
N PHE A 270 9.95 -26.04 -3.64
CA PHE A 270 8.88 -25.29 -2.97
C PHE A 270 9.12 -23.79 -3.09
N ALA A 271 8.11 -23.04 -3.52
CA ALA A 271 8.13 -21.58 -3.43
C ALA A 271 7.99 -21.16 -1.96
N LEU A 272 8.95 -20.42 -1.42
CA LEU A 272 8.86 -19.90 -0.04
C LEU A 272 8.33 -18.47 -0.01
N THR A 273 8.76 -17.62 -0.95
CA THR A 273 8.32 -16.21 -0.99
C THR A 273 8.02 -15.72 -2.39
N GLN A 274 7.08 -14.79 -2.46
CA GLN A 274 6.93 -13.86 -3.57
C GLN A 274 7.58 -12.55 -3.18
N GLY A 275 8.43 -12.02 -4.06
CA GLY A 275 9.14 -10.76 -3.84
C GLY A 275 9.58 -10.10 -5.14
N PHE A 276 8.97 -10.49 -6.26
CA PHE A 276 9.06 -9.73 -7.50
C PHE A 276 8.13 -8.52 -7.39
N ASP A 277 8.69 -7.35 -7.61
CA ASP A 277 7.97 -6.08 -7.57
C ASP A 277 8.65 -5.15 -8.58
N PHE A 278 8.01 -4.94 -9.72
CA PHE A 278 8.61 -4.21 -10.83
C PHE A 278 8.38 -2.69 -10.75
N VAL A 279 7.50 -2.24 -9.84
CA VAL A 279 7.27 -0.82 -9.55
C VAL A 279 8.12 -0.40 -8.34
N HIS A 280 8.07 -1.19 -7.25
CA HIS A 280 8.76 -0.91 -5.98
C HIS A 280 9.68 -2.07 -5.56
N PRO A 281 10.81 -2.31 -6.29
CA PRO A 281 11.65 -3.50 -6.13
C PRO A 281 12.26 -3.65 -4.72
N ARG A 282 11.78 -4.67 -4.00
CA ARG A 282 12.25 -5.05 -2.65
C ARG A 282 13.11 -6.30 -2.72
N LEU A 283 14.32 -6.23 -2.15
CA LEU A 283 15.20 -7.39 -2.06
C LEU A 283 14.88 -8.20 -0.80
N ALA A 284 14.82 -9.52 -0.96
CA ALA A 284 14.75 -10.46 0.14
C ALA A 284 16.15 -10.91 0.61
N ARG A 285 16.24 -11.40 1.85
CA ARG A 285 17.41 -12.08 2.43
C ARG A 285 16.96 -13.29 3.25
N ALA A 286 17.51 -14.45 2.95
CA ALA A 286 17.32 -15.67 3.72
C ALA A 286 18.45 -15.91 4.74
N ILE A 287 18.09 -16.46 5.90
CA ILE A 287 18.99 -17.09 6.90
C ILE A 287 18.32 -18.39 7.38
N SER A 288 19.10 -19.34 7.91
CA SER A 288 18.56 -20.59 8.46
C SER A 288 19.22 -20.95 9.79
N ALA A 289 18.43 -21.54 10.69
CA ALA A 289 18.85 -22.10 11.98
C ALA A 289 17.74 -22.99 12.55
N ASP A 290 18.10 -23.90 13.44
CA ASP A 290 17.15 -24.64 14.29
C ASP A 290 16.56 -23.68 15.34
N PHE A 291 15.32 -23.21 15.14
CA PHE A 291 14.62 -22.35 16.09
C PHE A 291 13.62 -23.15 16.93
N THR A 292 13.08 -24.26 16.40
CA THR A 292 12.09 -25.11 17.08
C THR A 292 12.69 -26.10 18.09
N GLY A 293 14.01 -26.32 18.05
CA GLY A 293 14.76 -27.22 18.93
C GLY A 293 14.70 -28.70 18.53
N ASP A 294 14.29 -29.02 17.30
CA ASP A 294 14.06 -30.40 16.83
C ASP A 294 15.26 -31.02 16.09
N GLY A 295 16.31 -30.22 15.81
CA GLY A 295 17.50 -30.62 15.06
C GLY A 295 17.42 -30.40 13.55
N VAL A 296 16.36 -29.74 13.05
CA VAL A 296 16.18 -29.33 11.65
C VAL A 296 16.28 -27.80 11.55
N GLU A 297 16.82 -27.27 10.45
CA GLU A 297 16.85 -25.82 10.25
C GLU A 297 15.52 -25.29 9.69
N GLU A 298 14.92 -24.34 10.40
CA GLU A 298 13.93 -23.41 9.86
C GLU A 298 14.60 -22.41 8.90
N VAL A 299 13.86 -21.97 7.88
CA VAL A 299 14.28 -20.93 6.93
C VAL A 299 13.53 -19.62 7.20
N VAL A 300 14.27 -18.56 7.53
CA VAL A 300 13.75 -17.21 7.80
C VAL A 300 14.07 -16.31 6.60
N ILE A 301 13.04 -15.72 5.99
CA ILE A 301 13.16 -14.81 4.84
C ILE A 301 12.61 -13.44 5.21
N SER A 302 13.51 -12.47 5.27
CA SER A 302 13.19 -11.04 5.47
C SER A 302 13.17 -10.30 4.12
N GLN A 303 12.43 -9.19 4.03
CA GLN A 303 12.45 -8.27 2.88
C GLN A 303 12.85 -6.86 3.33
N ASP A 304 13.60 -6.14 2.50
CA ASP A 304 13.82 -4.70 2.67
C ASP A 304 12.48 -3.94 2.56
N ASN A 305 12.31 -2.91 3.40
CA ASN A 305 11.04 -2.17 3.50
C ASN A 305 10.83 -1.23 2.29
N PRO A 306 9.57 -0.97 1.89
CA PRO A 306 9.27 0.19 1.06
C PRO A 306 9.55 1.49 1.86
N PRO A 307 9.96 2.60 1.21
CA PRO A 307 10.49 3.78 1.88
C PRO A 307 9.48 4.56 2.73
N GLU A 308 8.18 4.27 2.59
CA GLU A 308 7.08 4.93 3.30
C GLU A 308 6.54 4.11 4.48
N LYS A 309 7.00 2.86 4.66
CA LYS A 309 6.56 2.02 5.78
C LYS A 309 7.48 2.19 6.99
N PHE A 310 6.91 2.62 8.11
CA PHE A 310 7.62 2.86 9.37
C PHE A 310 7.32 1.80 10.46
N GLU A 311 6.35 0.92 10.25
CA GLU A 311 6.14 -0.28 11.08
C GLU A 311 7.22 -1.35 10.83
N LEU A 312 7.47 -2.21 11.82
CA LEU A 312 8.34 -3.37 11.70
C LEU A 312 7.76 -4.46 10.77
N THR A 313 8.26 -4.54 9.54
CA THR A 313 8.02 -5.68 8.64
C THR A 313 8.70 -6.95 9.17
N LEU A 314 7.91 -7.85 9.76
CA LEU A 314 8.33 -9.18 10.19
C LEU A 314 8.71 -10.08 9.01
N PRO A 315 9.66 -11.03 9.16
CA PRO A 315 10.02 -12.01 8.14
C PRO A 315 8.96 -13.11 8.02
N ARG A 316 9.02 -13.89 6.93
CA ARG A 316 8.33 -15.19 6.86
C ARG A 316 9.29 -16.29 7.30
N ILE A 317 8.81 -17.22 8.12
CA ILE A 317 9.60 -18.31 8.70
C ILE A 317 8.97 -19.63 8.26
N PHE A 318 9.79 -20.62 7.88
CA PHE A 318 9.33 -21.91 7.38
C PHE A 318 10.05 -23.07 8.07
N SER A 319 9.31 -23.93 8.77
CA SER A 319 9.86 -25.18 9.31
C SER A 319 9.97 -26.25 8.22
N LEU A 320 11.09 -26.97 8.24
CA LEU A 320 11.42 -28.04 7.29
C LEU A 320 11.27 -29.45 7.89
N GLN A 321 10.73 -29.57 9.12
CA GLN A 321 10.49 -30.84 9.81
C GLN A 321 9.64 -31.84 9.00
N LYS A 322 8.75 -31.33 8.12
CA LYS A 322 7.82 -32.13 7.31
C LYS A 322 8.16 -32.03 5.83
N ASN A 323 7.68 -33.01 5.05
CA ASN A 323 7.89 -33.15 3.59
C ASN A 323 7.40 -31.96 2.73
N THR A 324 6.83 -30.93 3.35
CA THR A 324 6.31 -29.68 2.77
C THR A 324 6.61 -28.57 3.79
N PRO A 325 7.28 -27.46 3.41
CA PRO A 325 7.58 -26.37 4.33
C PRO A 325 6.30 -25.81 4.97
N LEU A 326 6.29 -25.65 6.29
CA LEU A 326 5.16 -25.06 7.01
C LEU A 326 5.51 -23.64 7.50
N PRO A 327 4.66 -22.63 7.23
CA PRO A 327 4.88 -21.29 7.77
C PRO A 327 4.74 -21.30 9.30
N LEU A 328 5.71 -20.70 9.99
CA LEU A 328 5.63 -20.39 11.42
C LEU A 328 5.25 -18.92 11.59
N ALA A 329 4.41 -18.63 12.58
CA ALA A 329 3.87 -17.29 12.84
C ALA A 329 4.54 -16.61 14.04
N PHE A 330 4.51 -15.27 14.06
CA PHE A 330 4.73 -14.48 15.26
C PHE A 330 3.42 -14.35 16.04
N ASP A 331 3.47 -14.14 17.35
CA ASP A 331 2.26 -13.91 18.14
C ASP A 331 1.48 -12.68 17.60
N PRO A 332 0.21 -12.86 17.15
CA PRO A 332 -0.61 -11.76 16.66
C PRO A 332 -1.17 -10.88 17.77
N SER A 333 -1.00 -11.23 19.06
CA SER A 333 -1.43 -10.37 20.17
C SER A 333 -0.51 -9.16 20.35
N VAL A 334 0.78 -9.29 20.00
CA VAL A 334 1.72 -8.16 19.95
C VAL A 334 1.37 -7.26 18.75
N PRO A 335 0.99 -5.97 18.98
CA PRO A 335 0.65 -5.08 17.87
C PRO A 335 1.88 -4.76 16.99
N PRO A 336 1.66 -4.40 15.70
CA PRO A 336 2.73 -3.93 14.82
C PRO A 336 3.57 -2.83 15.48
N PHE A 337 4.88 -3.04 15.51
CA PHE A 337 5.78 -2.14 16.23
C PHE A 337 6.17 -0.96 15.35
N GLU A 338 5.74 0.24 15.72
CA GLU A 338 6.06 1.48 15.03
C GLU A 338 7.50 1.93 15.33
N LEU A 339 8.35 1.96 14.31
CA LEU A 339 9.63 2.68 14.37
C LEU A 339 9.44 4.17 14.07
N GLY A 340 8.31 4.58 13.48
CA GLY A 340 7.97 5.97 13.18
C GLY A 340 8.99 6.73 12.31
N MET A 341 9.94 6.03 11.68
CA MET A 341 10.98 6.58 10.81
C MET A 341 11.52 5.49 9.86
N GLN A 342 12.24 5.91 8.81
CA GLN A 342 12.90 4.97 7.89
C GLN A 342 13.98 4.14 8.58
N TYR A 343 14.01 2.84 8.28
CA TYR A 343 14.98 1.89 8.83
C TYR A 343 15.31 0.77 7.82
N THR A 344 16.47 0.14 7.98
CA THR A 344 16.86 -1.05 7.19
C THR A 344 16.38 -2.31 7.90
N ASN A 345 15.60 -3.16 7.23
CA ASN A 345 15.18 -4.43 7.82
C ASN A 345 16.36 -5.40 7.95
N ARG A 346 16.71 -5.81 9.18
CA ARG A 346 17.83 -6.73 9.45
C ARG A 346 17.51 -7.65 10.61
N TRP A 347 17.72 -8.94 10.37
CA TRP A 347 17.41 -10.04 11.26
C TRP A 347 18.62 -10.93 11.43
N PHE A 348 18.84 -11.41 12.64
CA PHE A 348 20.02 -12.16 13.06
C PHE A 348 19.61 -13.35 13.91
N ILE A 349 20.42 -14.41 13.85
CA ILE A 349 20.33 -15.54 14.78
C ILE A 349 21.16 -15.19 16.01
N THR A 350 20.60 -15.34 17.20
CA THR A 350 21.30 -15.14 18.48
C THR A 350 21.06 -16.33 19.42
N PRO A 351 21.96 -16.66 20.36
CA PRO A 351 21.74 -17.79 21.26
C PRO A 351 20.58 -17.52 22.25
N GLY A 352 19.61 -18.43 22.30
CA GLY A 352 18.42 -18.28 23.14
C GLY A 352 18.72 -18.46 24.64
N ALA A 353 17.98 -17.74 25.49
CA ALA A 353 18.23 -17.70 26.93
C ALA A 353 17.98 -19.06 27.64
N ALA A 354 17.11 -19.90 27.09
CA ALA A 354 16.83 -21.26 27.55
C ALA A 354 17.75 -22.33 26.89
N GLY A 355 18.63 -21.91 25.98
CA GLY A 355 19.16 -22.77 24.91
C GLY A 355 18.41 -22.53 23.59
N GLY A 356 18.82 -23.22 22.53
CA GLY A 356 18.28 -22.99 21.17
C GLY A 356 18.74 -21.66 20.56
N ASN A 357 18.00 -21.20 19.56
CA ASN A 357 18.24 -19.93 18.87
C ASN A 357 17.06 -18.98 19.06
N ASP A 358 17.36 -17.70 19.31
CA ASP A 358 16.43 -16.57 19.26
C ASP A 358 16.60 -15.83 17.93
N LEU A 359 15.49 -15.38 17.35
CA LEU A 359 15.47 -14.53 16.15
C LEU A 359 15.46 -13.06 16.58
N GLU A 360 16.57 -12.34 16.37
CA GLU A 360 16.70 -10.93 16.81
C GLU A 360 16.67 -9.95 15.63
N PHE A 361 15.70 -9.03 15.65
CA PHE A 361 15.70 -7.82 14.82
C PHE A 361 16.66 -6.78 15.41
N GLN A 362 17.45 -6.11 14.55
CA GLN A 362 18.29 -4.99 14.98
C GLN A 362 18.23 -3.80 14.02
N ALA A 363 18.09 -2.60 14.56
CA ALA A 363 18.14 -1.33 13.82
C ALA A 363 18.98 -0.27 14.54
N ARG A 364 19.71 0.55 13.78
CA ARG A 364 20.31 1.78 14.28
C ARG A 364 19.47 2.98 13.85
N LEU A 365 19.01 3.74 14.83
CA LEU A 365 18.12 4.89 14.67
C LEU A 365 18.79 6.17 15.21
N PHE A 366 18.14 7.32 14.96
CA PHE A 366 18.54 8.66 15.46
C PHE A 366 20.04 9.00 15.30
N PRO A 367 20.53 9.33 14.09
CA PRO A 367 21.95 9.61 13.85
C PRO A 367 22.59 10.66 14.76
N SER A 368 21.83 11.66 15.21
CA SER A 368 22.30 12.71 16.14
C SER A 368 22.32 12.29 17.62
N CYS A 369 21.56 11.26 18.01
CA CYS A 369 21.63 10.65 19.35
C CYS A 369 21.56 9.13 19.18
N PRO A 370 22.66 8.47 18.76
CA PRO A 370 22.62 7.11 18.24
C PRO A 370 21.96 6.10 19.17
N LEU A 371 20.89 5.49 18.69
CA LEU A 371 20.20 4.38 19.34
C LEU A 371 20.47 3.09 18.56
N ASP A 372 20.97 2.07 19.24
CA ASP A 372 20.87 0.69 18.76
C ASP A 372 19.64 0.05 19.42
N LEU A 373 18.63 -0.27 18.61
CA LEU A 373 17.41 -0.99 19.00
C LEU A 373 17.59 -2.48 18.66
N SER A 374 17.27 -3.37 19.60
CA SER A 374 17.05 -4.80 19.29
C SER A 374 15.73 -5.32 19.83
N ARG A 375 15.15 -6.31 19.13
CA ARG A 375 13.95 -7.06 19.55
C ARG A 375 14.18 -8.55 19.32
N SER A 376 14.24 -9.32 20.40
CA SER A 376 14.48 -10.77 20.40
C SER A 376 13.16 -11.51 20.46
N TYR A 377 13.00 -12.51 19.60
CA TYR A 377 11.84 -13.38 19.54
C TYR A 377 12.25 -14.83 19.75
N HIS A 378 11.48 -15.57 20.54
CA HIS A 378 11.72 -16.98 20.86
C HIS A 378 10.53 -17.83 20.39
N TRP A 379 10.78 -19.08 20.03
CA TRP A 379 9.73 -20.04 19.71
C TRP A 379 9.22 -20.71 20.99
N ASP A 380 7.95 -20.52 21.35
CA ASP A 380 7.35 -21.10 22.56
C ASP A 380 6.93 -22.59 22.37
N GLY A 381 6.62 -22.97 21.13
CA GLY A 381 6.00 -24.23 20.75
C GLY A 381 4.97 -24.10 19.62
N GLU A 382 4.33 -22.94 19.48
CA GLU A 382 3.28 -22.62 18.49
C GLU A 382 3.52 -21.26 17.78
N LEU A 383 4.22 -20.30 18.40
CA LEU A 383 4.42 -18.92 17.95
C LEU A 383 5.84 -18.39 18.25
N PHE A 384 6.26 -17.38 17.49
CA PHE A 384 7.39 -16.52 17.87
C PHE A 384 6.92 -15.38 18.78
N GLU A 385 7.09 -15.56 20.10
CA GLU A 385 6.81 -14.56 21.13
C GLU A 385 7.93 -13.50 21.23
N LEU A 386 7.57 -12.27 21.62
CA LEU A 386 8.53 -11.20 21.91
C LEU A 386 9.09 -11.32 23.34
N VAL A 387 10.23 -12.00 23.49
CA VAL A 387 10.86 -12.20 24.82
C VAL A 387 11.67 -10.99 25.32
N ARG A 388 12.14 -10.10 24.44
CA ARG A 388 12.94 -8.92 24.84
C ARG A 388 12.87 -7.79 23.82
N THR A 389 12.76 -6.54 24.27
CA THR A 389 13.14 -5.33 23.51
C THR A 389 14.22 -4.56 24.29
N GLN A 390 15.22 -3.99 23.61
CA GLN A 390 16.31 -3.24 24.25
C GLN A 390 16.62 -1.94 23.52
N TYR A 391 16.77 -0.84 24.28
CA TYR A 391 17.06 0.51 23.78
C TYR A 391 18.46 0.99 24.21
N LEU A 392 19.50 0.68 23.42
CA LEU A 392 20.89 1.04 23.75
C LEU A 392 21.28 2.41 23.16
N VAL A 393 21.07 3.47 23.93
CA VAL A 393 21.49 4.84 23.58
C VAL A 393 23.00 5.03 23.76
N LYS A 394 23.65 5.70 22.82
CA LYS A 394 25.08 6.07 22.85
C LYS A 394 25.22 7.59 22.67
N PRO A 395 24.94 8.39 23.72
CA PRO A 395 24.96 9.85 23.62
C PRO A 395 26.37 10.39 23.37
N HIS A 396 26.46 11.40 22.50
CA HIS A 396 27.70 12.15 22.22
C HIS A 396 27.53 13.60 22.71
N LEU A 397 28.53 14.13 23.41
CA LEU A 397 28.44 15.46 24.05
C LEU A 397 28.15 16.61 23.06
N GLU A 398 28.67 16.52 21.83
CA GLU A 398 28.49 17.53 20.77
C GLU A 398 27.06 17.56 20.20
N THR A 399 26.31 16.46 20.34
CA THR A 399 24.95 16.30 19.78
C THR A 399 23.91 15.92 20.83
N LEU A 400 24.25 15.98 22.12
CA LEU A 400 23.40 15.60 23.25
C LEU A 400 22.05 16.32 23.25
N ALA A 401 21.99 17.56 22.73
CA ALA A 401 20.76 18.34 22.60
C ALA A 401 19.70 17.67 21.71
N TYR A 402 20.09 16.80 20.77
CA TYR A 402 19.18 16.03 19.92
C TYR A 402 18.61 14.78 20.60
N CYS A 403 19.07 14.43 21.82
CA CYS A 403 18.51 13.32 22.58
C CYS A 403 17.11 13.64 23.15
N SER A 404 16.67 14.91 23.18
CA SER A 404 15.26 15.24 23.48
C SER A 404 14.32 14.72 22.39
N MET A 405 14.65 14.92 21.10
CA MET A 405 13.86 14.38 19.98
C MET A 405 13.70 12.86 20.04
N LEU A 406 14.74 12.14 20.48
CA LEU A 406 14.67 10.69 20.70
C LEU A 406 13.69 10.33 21.83
N VAL A 407 13.69 11.08 22.94
CA VAL A 407 12.75 10.89 24.06
C VAL A 407 11.32 11.28 23.68
N ASP A 408 11.12 12.39 22.97
CA ASP A 408 9.80 12.82 22.51
C ASP A 408 9.25 11.81 21.48
N HIS A 409 10.07 11.26 20.60
CA HIS A 409 9.68 10.18 19.70
C HIS A 409 9.29 8.89 20.46
N ALA A 410 10.14 8.43 21.39
CA ALA A 410 9.86 7.26 22.21
C ALA A 410 8.57 7.41 23.02
N THR A 411 8.28 8.62 23.51
CA THR A 411 7.05 8.97 24.23
C THR A 411 5.80 8.83 23.36
N ASN A 412 5.91 9.11 22.06
CA ASN A 412 4.79 8.99 21.11
C ASN A 412 4.65 7.59 20.49
N MET A 413 5.75 6.83 20.34
CA MET A 413 5.77 5.58 19.56
C MET A 413 6.06 4.29 20.36
N TRP A 414 6.88 4.36 21.42
CA TRP A 414 7.44 3.16 22.07
C TRP A 414 7.02 2.97 23.53
N GLY A 415 6.40 3.97 24.14
CA GLY A 415 5.81 3.87 25.47
C GLY A 415 6.81 4.03 26.63
N PRO A 416 6.33 3.87 27.88
CA PRO A 416 7.00 4.43 29.06
C PRO A 416 8.29 3.71 29.45
N GLU A 417 8.38 2.40 29.21
CA GLU A 417 9.60 1.63 29.50
C GLU A 417 10.74 2.05 28.56
N ALA A 418 10.47 2.18 27.26
CA ALA A 418 11.42 2.67 26.28
C ALA A 418 11.92 4.08 26.63
N VAL A 419 10.99 4.98 27.00
CA VAL A 419 11.32 6.33 27.48
C VAL A 419 12.19 6.26 28.72
N ALA A 420 11.86 5.44 29.72
CA ALA A 420 12.65 5.32 30.94
C ALA A 420 14.09 4.84 30.65
N GLN A 421 14.26 3.75 29.89
CA GLN A 421 15.58 3.24 29.48
C GLN A 421 16.42 4.31 28.78
N ILE A 422 15.82 5.04 27.83
CA ILE A 422 16.48 6.11 27.06
C ILE A 422 16.86 7.30 27.97
N MET A 423 15.92 7.74 28.82
CA MET A 423 16.13 8.88 29.72
C MET A 423 17.19 8.59 30.79
N GLU A 424 17.29 7.36 31.29
CA GLU A 424 18.32 6.95 32.25
C GLU A 424 19.72 6.89 31.62
N ALA A 425 19.84 6.43 30.37
CA ALA A 425 21.11 6.44 29.65
C ALA A 425 21.66 7.87 29.40
N VAL A 426 20.77 8.85 29.26
CA VAL A 426 21.09 10.26 28.96
C VAL A 426 21.27 11.11 30.23
N LEU A 427 20.54 10.82 31.32
CA LEU A 427 20.53 11.59 32.57
C LEU A 427 21.92 11.91 33.17
N PRO A 428 22.96 11.04 33.13
CA PRO A 428 24.28 11.38 33.65
C PRO A 428 24.91 12.62 33.00
N GLN A 429 24.68 12.83 31.70
CA GLN A 429 25.26 13.93 30.92
C GLN A 429 24.30 15.13 30.79
N TRP A 430 23.01 14.97 31.08
CA TRP A 430 21.98 15.98 30.85
C TRP A 430 21.96 17.13 31.89
N PRO A 431 21.65 18.39 31.50
CA PRO A 431 21.51 18.90 30.14
C PRO A 431 22.86 19.29 29.50
N PRO A 432 22.94 19.37 28.16
CA PRO A 432 24.01 20.10 27.49
C PRO A 432 23.92 21.61 27.75
N ALA A 433 24.96 22.35 27.37
CA ALA A 433 25.05 23.80 27.63
C ALA A 433 24.03 24.64 26.83
N ARG A 434 23.58 24.14 25.68
CA ARG A 434 22.60 24.75 24.78
C ARG A 434 21.73 23.68 24.13
N ASP A 435 20.54 24.06 23.69
CA ASP A 435 19.61 23.23 22.95
C ASP A 435 19.90 23.21 21.43
N GLN A 436 18.90 22.85 20.63
CA GLN A 436 19.02 22.67 19.18
C GLN A 436 18.91 24.00 18.41
N ASP A 437 18.33 25.03 19.04
CA ASP A 437 18.18 26.39 18.48
C ASP A 437 19.31 27.33 18.96
N ASP A 438 20.34 26.77 19.61
CA ASP A 438 21.45 27.47 20.29
C ASP A 438 21.01 28.26 21.55
N GLU A 439 19.82 28.05 22.10
CA GLU A 439 19.40 28.72 23.35
C GLU A 439 19.90 27.96 24.60
N PRO A 440 20.17 28.63 25.73
CA PRO A 440 20.72 28.00 26.93
C PRO A 440 19.63 27.31 27.75
N TYR A 441 19.86 26.05 28.16
CA TYR A 441 18.92 25.32 29.01
C TYR A 441 18.64 26.03 30.34
N PRO A 442 17.39 25.99 30.85
CA PRO A 442 17.07 26.42 32.21
C PRO A 442 17.92 25.72 33.27
N GLY A 443 18.32 26.45 34.31
CA GLY A 443 19.15 25.92 35.40
C GLY A 443 18.52 24.77 36.21
N ASP A 444 17.24 24.51 36.03
CA ASP A 444 16.48 23.39 36.61
C ASP A 444 16.09 22.29 35.59
N ALA A 445 16.57 22.34 34.34
CA ALA A 445 16.23 21.37 33.29
C ALA A 445 16.68 19.92 33.57
N LYS A 446 17.58 19.70 34.53
CA LYS A 446 17.91 18.34 35.02
C LYS A 446 16.85 17.80 35.98
N ASP A 447 16.20 18.65 36.77
CA ASP A 447 15.07 18.23 37.62
C ASP A 447 13.80 17.99 36.79
N GLU A 448 13.63 18.71 35.68
CA GLU A 448 12.60 18.39 34.67
C GLU A 448 12.77 16.96 34.14
N TRP A 449 13.99 16.63 33.72
CA TRP A 449 14.33 15.30 33.18
C TRP A 449 14.11 14.20 34.23
N ARG A 450 14.48 14.45 35.50
CA ARG A 450 14.21 13.56 36.63
C ARG A 450 12.72 13.34 36.85
N LEU A 451 11.88 14.39 36.79
CA LEU A 451 10.43 14.25 36.99
C LEU A 451 9.77 13.51 35.83
N ARG A 452 10.11 13.86 34.59
CA ARG A 452 9.66 13.15 33.38
C ARG A 452 10.03 11.66 33.43
N LEU A 453 11.25 11.33 33.87
CA LEU A 453 11.68 9.95 34.09
C LEU A 453 10.90 9.26 35.22
N ALA A 454 10.72 9.91 36.38
CA ALA A 454 9.95 9.36 37.50
C ALA A 454 8.50 9.02 37.09
N VAL A 455 7.87 9.86 36.27
CA VAL A 455 6.53 9.59 35.72
C VAL A 455 6.54 8.38 34.77
N ASN A 456 7.54 8.24 33.91
CA ASN A 456 7.64 7.08 33.01
C ASN A 456 7.92 5.76 33.78
N LEU A 457 8.77 5.80 34.80
CA LEU A 457 8.96 4.68 35.74
C LEU A 457 7.66 4.32 36.48
N ALA A 458 6.81 5.30 36.82
CA ALA A 458 5.51 5.04 37.43
C ALA A 458 4.51 4.40 36.44
N LEU A 459 4.55 4.83 35.17
CA LEU A 459 3.71 4.28 34.09
C LEU A 459 4.09 2.85 33.71
N SER A 460 5.38 2.49 33.75
CA SER A 460 5.89 1.12 33.57
C SER A 460 5.72 0.23 34.82
N GLY A 461 5.17 0.75 35.92
CA GLY A 461 4.91 0.00 37.16
C GLY A 461 6.08 -0.04 38.15
N GLU A 462 7.23 0.58 37.84
CA GLU A 462 8.41 0.67 38.70
C GLU A 462 8.27 1.71 39.83
N ARG A 463 7.14 1.64 40.54
CA ARG A 463 6.67 2.60 41.55
C ARG A 463 7.74 3.03 42.54
N THR A 464 8.56 2.12 43.06
CA THR A 464 9.58 2.45 44.06
C THR A 464 10.61 3.42 43.49
N ARG A 465 11.17 3.12 42.30
CA ARG A 465 12.16 3.98 41.61
C ARG A 465 11.55 5.34 41.27
N ALA A 466 10.29 5.36 40.84
CA ALA A 466 9.55 6.59 40.58
C ALA A 466 9.40 7.48 41.82
N VAL A 467 9.00 6.89 42.96
CA VAL A 467 8.82 7.60 44.23
C VAL A 467 10.15 8.10 44.79
N ASP A 468 11.20 7.29 44.73
CA ASP A 468 12.55 7.66 45.18
C ASP A 468 13.11 8.83 44.35
N LEU A 469 13.02 8.74 43.01
CA LEU A 469 13.52 9.78 42.10
C LEU A 469 12.74 11.09 42.21
N ALA A 470 11.42 11.04 42.38
CA ALA A 470 10.62 12.24 42.67
C ALA A 470 10.98 12.84 44.05
N SER A 471 11.31 12.01 45.04
CA SER A 471 11.75 12.45 46.36
C SER A 471 13.15 13.08 46.34
N GLU A 472 14.05 12.63 45.44
CA GLU A 472 15.35 13.30 45.20
C GLU A 472 15.19 14.73 44.71
N ILE A 473 14.20 15.04 43.87
CA ILE A 473 13.96 16.41 43.38
C ILE A 473 13.59 17.35 44.53
N ILE A 474 12.90 16.85 45.56
CA ILE A 474 12.46 17.63 46.71
C ILE A 474 13.60 17.80 47.73
N THR A 475 14.42 16.76 47.91
CA THR A 475 15.46 16.70 48.96
C THR A 475 16.85 17.14 48.48
N SER A 476 17.12 17.04 47.18
CA SER A 476 18.38 17.37 46.51
C SER A 476 18.13 17.93 45.09
N PRO A 477 17.37 19.05 44.96
CA PRO A 477 17.17 19.73 43.69
C PRO A 477 18.49 20.31 43.15
N VAL A 478 18.56 20.47 41.82
CA VAL A 478 19.74 21.01 41.13
C VAL A 478 19.97 22.48 41.47
N ILE A 479 18.89 23.24 41.71
CA ILE A 479 18.92 24.56 42.33
C ILE A 479 17.82 24.69 43.40
N PRO A 480 18.05 25.38 44.55
CA PRO A 480 17.04 25.49 45.62
C PRO A 480 15.71 26.16 45.23
N THR A 481 15.66 26.81 44.07
CA THR A 481 14.46 27.45 43.48
C THR A 481 13.97 26.74 42.22
N SER A 482 14.27 25.44 42.09
CA SER A 482 13.86 24.60 40.95
C SER A 482 12.34 24.54 40.84
N ARG A 483 11.78 24.87 39.67
CA ARG A 483 10.32 24.97 39.45
C ARG A 483 9.64 23.60 39.67
N TRP A 484 10.38 22.53 39.45
CA TRP A 484 9.90 21.15 39.47
C TRP A 484 9.71 20.57 40.88
N ILE A 485 10.18 21.25 41.94
CA ILE A 485 9.97 20.84 43.33
C ILE A 485 8.48 20.75 43.65
N ALA A 486 7.68 21.75 43.24
CA ALA A 486 6.24 21.78 43.48
C ALA A 486 5.50 20.68 42.69
N SER A 487 5.91 20.44 41.44
CA SER A 487 5.35 19.37 40.60
C SER A 487 5.68 17.98 41.13
N ALA A 488 6.90 17.77 41.65
CA ALA A 488 7.32 16.52 42.29
C ALA A 488 6.59 16.28 43.62
N GLN A 489 6.40 17.33 44.44
CA GLN A 489 5.56 17.27 45.64
C GLN A 489 4.14 16.86 45.29
N HIS A 490 3.51 17.54 44.33
CA HIS A 490 2.13 17.24 43.95
C HIS A 490 1.96 15.83 43.34
N PHE A 491 2.91 15.39 42.51
CA PHE A 491 2.93 14.03 41.99
C PHE A 491 2.96 12.98 43.12
N LEU A 492 3.78 13.17 44.15
CA LEU A 492 3.82 12.27 45.31
C LEU A 492 2.61 12.41 46.25
N GLU A 493 1.97 13.58 46.30
CA GLU A 493 0.72 13.78 47.04
C GLU A 493 -0.46 13.03 46.42
N VAL A 494 -0.46 12.83 45.10
CA VAL A 494 -1.50 12.10 44.35
C VAL A 494 -1.15 10.62 44.18
N TYR A 495 0.08 10.26 43.79
CA TYR A 495 0.49 8.89 43.46
C TYR A 495 0.84 8.05 44.71
N ARG A 496 -0.19 7.61 45.46
CA ARG A 496 -0.06 6.87 46.75
C ARG A 496 -0.19 5.36 46.60
N ALA A 497 -0.76 4.91 45.50
CA ALA A 497 -0.91 3.52 45.09
C ALA A 497 -0.79 3.43 43.55
N PRO A 498 -0.48 2.26 42.97
CA PRO A 498 -0.42 2.09 41.52
C PRO A 498 -1.68 2.58 40.78
N GLN A 499 -2.87 2.37 41.39
CA GLN A 499 -4.17 2.78 40.85
C GLN A 499 -4.30 4.31 40.65
N ASP A 500 -3.54 5.11 41.40
CA ASP A 500 -3.58 6.58 41.30
C ASP A 500 -2.86 7.11 40.03
N ILE A 501 -2.18 6.24 39.26
CA ILE A 501 -1.33 6.63 38.12
C ILE A 501 -2.07 7.48 37.08
N TYR A 502 -3.33 7.16 36.80
CA TYR A 502 -4.13 7.93 35.85
C TYR A 502 -4.36 9.36 36.35
N GLN A 503 -4.73 9.52 37.63
CA GLN A 503 -4.96 10.84 38.22
C GLN A 503 -3.65 11.64 38.31
N ALA A 504 -2.56 11.03 38.77
CA ALA A 504 -1.25 11.69 38.87
C ALA A 504 -0.70 12.12 37.50
N CYS A 505 -0.98 11.36 36.44
CA CYS A 505 -0.64 11.72 35.06
C CYS A 505 -1.50 12.88 34.52
N MET A 506 -2.77 12.97 34.91
CA MET A 506 -3.68 14.01 34.42
C MET A 506 -3.25 15.43 34.82
N GLU A 507 -2.62 15.60 35.99
CA GLU A 507 -2.11 16.87 36.51
C GLU A 507 -0.78 17.33 35.86
N LEU A 508 -0.15 16.51 35.00
CA LEU A 508 1.16 16.78 34.39
C LEU A 508 1.04 16.88 32.86
N GLU A 509 1.21 18.08 32.30
CA GLU A 509 0.97 18.36 30.87
C GLU A 509 1.73 17.43 29.92
N PHE A 510 2.98 17.06 30.24
CA PHE A 510 3.81 16.18 29.44
C PHE A 510 3.47 14.68 29.56
N CYS A 511 2.62 14.28 30.51
CA CYS A 511 2.28 12.87 30.73
C CYS A 511 1.17 12.41 29.78
N ASP A 512 1.32 11.20 29.21
CA ASP A 512 0.33 10.59 28.34
C ASP A 512 -0.78 9.84 29.11
N ALA A 513 -1.97 10.43 29.09
CA ALA A 513 -3.16 9.87 29.71
C ALA A 513 -3.67 8.56 29.05
N ARG A 514 -3.32 8.28 27.78
CA ARG A 514 -3.64 7.01 27.12
C ARG A 514 -2.82 5.87 27.72
N THR A 515 -1.52 6.06 27.85
CA THR A 515 -0.59 5.14 28.53
C THR A 515 -0.98 4.97 30.00
N ALA A 516 -1.33 6.04 30.71
CA ALA A 516 -1.77 5.96 32.09
C ALA A 516 -3.09 5.19 32.26
N LEU A 517 -4.03 5.33 31.32
CA LEU A 517 -5.27 4.54 31.29
C LEU A 517 -4.99 3.06 31.00
N ARG A 518 -4.08 2.76 30.06
CA ARG A 518 -3.62 1.39 29.76
C ARG A 518 -3.01 0.72 31.01
N SER A 519 -2.15 1.46 31.72
CA SER A 519 -1.51 1.02 32.97
C SER A 519 -2.52 0.82 34.11
N LEU A 520 -3.54 1.68 34.23
CA LEU A 520 -4.65 1.49 35.16
C LEU A 520 -5.46 0.21 34.86
N ILE A 521 -5.79 -0.05 33.59
CA ILE A 521 -6.62 -1.20 33.20
C ILE A 521 -5.86 -2.53 33.35
N SER A 522 -4.56 -2.60 33.04
CA SER A 522 -3.81 -3.86 33.11
C SER A 522 -3.64 -4.41 34.55
N MET A 523 -3.95 -3.59 35.56
CA MET A 523 -4.05 -4.03 36.96
C MET A 523 -5.41 -4.67 37.32
N LEU A 524 -6.44 -4.50 36.49
CA LEU A 524 -7.78 -5.06 36.74
C LEU A 524 -7.73 -6.60 36.66
N GLU A 525 -8.25 -7.27 37.69
CA GLU A 525 -8.36 -8.74 37.72
C GLU A 525 -9.61 -9.21 36.98
N ARG A 526 -9.57 -10.40 36.38
CA ARG A 526 -10.72 -10.99 35.65
C ARG A 526 -12.00 -11.02 36.50
N ASN A 527 -11.85 -11.25 37.81
CA ASN A 527 -12.98 -11.29 38.75
C ASN A 527 -13.73 -9.95 38.86
N ASP A 528 -13.03 -8.83 38.66
CA ASP A 528 -13.58 -7.47 38.73
C ASP A 528 -14.04 -6.94 37.35
N TYR A 529 -13.91 -7.73 36.28
CA TYR A 529 -14.37 -7.38 34.92
C TYR A 529 -15.84 -6.92 34.87
N PRO A 530 -16.81 -7.58 35.55
CA PRO A 530 -18.21 -7.11 35.58
C PRO A 530 -18.39 -5.72 36.23
N THR A 531 -17.39 -5.26 36.99
CA THR A 531 -17.34 -3.96 37.68
C THR A 531 -16.34 -2.97 37.06
N ALA A 532 -15.77 -3.27 35.89
CA ALA A 532 -14.73 -2.44 35.25
C ALA A 532 -15.10 -0.95 35.11
N PHE A 533 -16.35 -0.64 34.74
CA PHE A 533 -16.83 0.76 34.63
C PHE A 533 -17.00 1.46 35.98
N THR A 534 -16.92 0.76 37.11
CA THR A 534 -16.87 1.35 38.46
C THR A 534 -15.41 1.58 38.84
N TYR A 535 -14.56 0.55 38.71
CA TYR A 535 -13.11 0.64 38.92
C TYR A 535 -12.47 1.82 38.16
N LEU A 536 -12.81 1.99 36.88
CA LEU A 536 -12.34 3.13 36.07
C LEU A 536 -12.75 4.50 36.63
N LYS A 537 -13.97 4.63 37.19
CA LYS A 537 -14.43 5.89 37.79
C LYS A 537 -13.76 6.17 39.14
N GLU A 538 -13.46 5.11 39.89
CA GLU A 538 -12.73 5.19 41.16
C GLU A 538 -11.26 5.59 40.90
N GLY A 539 -10.65 5.10 39.82
CA GLY A 539 -9.38 5.61 39.25
C GLY A 539 -9.50 6.97 38.52
N SER A 540 -10.51 7.79 38.84
CA SER A 540 -10.75 9.14 38.29
C SER A 540 -10.94 9.25 36.76
N VAL A 541 -11.23 8.17 36.04
CA VAL A 541 -11.44 8.19 34.58
C VAL A 541 -12.83 8.73 34.23
N THR A 542 -12.87 9.85 33.50
CA THR A 542 -14.12 10.47 33.04
C THR A 542 -14.64 9.82 31.75
N LEU A 543 -15.35 8.70 31.90
CA LEU A 543 -16.05 8.00 30.82
C LEU A 543 -17.13 8.90 30.18
N ARG A 544 -17.20 8.93 28.85
CA ARG A 544 -18.15 9.76 28.06
C ARG A 544 -19.39 8.97 27.66
N ALA A 545 -19.22 7.69 27.34
CA ALA A 545 -20.27 6.68 27.37
C ALA A 545 -19.67 5.31 27.65
N THR A 546 -20.55 4.35 27.94
CA THR A 546 -20.26 2.93 28.07
C THR A 546 -21.36 2.12 27.40
N GLY A 547 -21.04 0.88 27.05
CA GLY A 547 -22.00 -0.10 26.55
C GLY A 547 -21.40 -1.51 26.50
N TYR A 548 -22.18 -2.39 25.89
CA TYR A 548 -21.87 -3.80 25.69
C TYR A 548 -22.20 -4.14 24.23
N PHE A 549 -21.41 -5.02 23.61
CA PHE A 549 -21.65 -5.57 22.27
C PHE A 549 -20.81 -6.85 22.13
N ASP A 550 -21.31 -7.84 21.40
CA ASP A 550 -20.63 -9.11 21.11
C ASP A 550 -19.65 -8.91 19.92
N PHE A 551 -18.34 -8.81 20.20
CA PHE A 551 -17.33 -8.48 19.18
C PHE A 551 -16.58 -9.69 18.60
N ASP A 552 -16.49 -10.82 19.31
CA ASP A 552 -15.87 -12.05 18.79
C ASP A 552 -16.88 -13.14 18.34
N GLY A 553 -18.19 -12.92 18.56
CA GLY A 553 -19.28 -13.73 18.04
C GLY A 553 -19.65 -14.94 18.89
N ASP A 554 -19.17 -15.02 20.15
CA ASP A 554 -19.38 -16.17 21.03
C ASP A 554 -20.74 -16.15 21.77
N GLY A 555 -21.44 -15.01 21.75
CA GLY A 555 -22.76 -14.80 22.37
C GLY A 555 -22.74 -14.11 23.73
N GLU A 556 -21.59 -13.97 24.39
CA GLU A 556 -21.39 -13.02 25.49
C GLU A 556 -21.17 -11.60 24.92
N ASN A 557 -20.84 -10.60 25.75
CA ASN A 557 -20.68 -9.21 25.27
C ASN A 557 -19.49 -8.52 25.94
N GLU A 558 -18.58 -7.94 25.15
CA GLU A 558 -17.47 -7.15 25.68
C GLU A 558 -17.93 -5.78 26.17
N SER A 559 -17.30 -5.33 27.24
CA SER A 559 -17.44 -3.99 27.78
C SER A 559 -16.70 -2.97 26.91
N TRP A 560 -17.42 -2.02 26.32
CA TRP A 560 -16.84 -0.91 25.57
C TRP A 560 -17.10 0.45 26.24
N PHE A 561 -16.17 1.39 26.05
CA PHE A 561 -16.33 2.76 26.54
C PHE A 561 -15.67 3.80 25.64
N THR A 562 -16.14 5.04 25.76
CA THR A 562 -15.48 6.21 25.16
C THR A 562 -14.90 7.13 26.22
N VAL A 563 -13.72 7.69 25.97
CA VAL A 563 -12.99 8.56 26.90
C VAL A 563 -12.41 9.77 26.17
N ARG A 564 -12.37 10.91 26.85
CA ARG A 564 -11.61 12.08 26.41
C ARG A 564 -10.92 12.68 27.62
N HIS A 565 -9.62 12.45 27.74
CA HIS A 565 -8.84 12.76 28.94
C HIS A 565 -8.76 14.27 29.18
N ARG A 566 -8.23 15.04 28.22
CA ARG A 566 -8.17 16.52 28.24
C ARG A 566 -9.18 17.14 27.27
N PRO A 567 -9.78 18.31 27.55
CA PRO A 567 -10.89 18.87 26.75
C PRO A 567 -10.60 19.03 25.24
N THR A 568 -9.35 19.31 24.89
CA THR A 568 -8.84 19.56 23.53
C THR A 568 -8.43 18.30 22.76
N GLN A 569 -8.33 17.14 23.42
CA GLN A 569 -7.95 15.89 22.76
C GLN A 569 -9.11 15.27 21.97
N LYS A 570 -8.77 14.37 21.04
CA LYS A 570 -9.76 13.52 20.37
C LYS A 570 -10.50 12.65 21.39
N LEU A 571 -11.71 12.25 21.05
CA LEU A 571 -12.47 11.25 21.78
C LEU A 571 -11.98 9.86 21.34
N GLU A 572 -11.62 9.00 22.28
CA GLU A 572 -11.16 7.64 22.02
C GLU A 572 -12.24 6.61 22.30
N PHE A 573 -12.20 5.47 21.59
CA PHE A 573 -13.03 4.29 21.82
C PHE A 573 -12.16 3.10 22.21
N TRP A 574 -12.53 2.44 23.30
CA TRP A 574 -11.80 1.34 23.92
C TRP A 574 -12.72 0.14 24.16
N LEU A 575 -12.13 -1.04 23.99
CA LEU A 575 -12.69 -2.35 24.32
C LEU A 575 -11.94 -2.95 25.52
N LEU A 576 -12.67 -3.70 26.33
CA LEU A 576 -12.15 -4.47 27.45
C LEU A 576 -12.51 -5.94 27.24
N ALA A 577 -11.50 -6.80 27.09
CA ALA A 577 -11.69 -8.24 26.90
C ALA A 577 -11.00 -9.03 28.02
N PRO A 578 -11.60 -10.12 28.55
CA PRO A 578 -10.94 -10.98 29.54
C PRO A 578 -9.68 -11.65 28.97
N ASP A 579 -8.58 -11.61 29.73
CA ASP A 579 -7.23 -11.94 29.27
C ASP A 579 -6.40 -12.58 30.39
N GLY A 580 -6.20 -13.91 30.36
CA GLY A 580 -5.67 -14.65 31.52
C GLY A 580 -6.43 -14.28 32.80
N GLU A 581 -5.72 -14.05 33.91
CA GLU A 581 -6.30 -13.54 35.17
C GLU A 581 -6.55 -12.00 35.18
N ARG A 582 -6.38 -11.33 34.04
CA ARG A 582 -6.47 -9.87 33.86
C ARG A 582 -7.56 -9.49 32.84
N VAL A 583 -7.58 -8.19 32.49
CA VAL A 583 -8.43 -7.59 31.47
C VAL A 583 -7.56 -6.80 30.49
N ALA A 584 -7.65 -7.10 29.20
CA ALA A 584 -6.88 -6.44 28.16
C ALA A 584 -7.47 -5.07 27.78
N PRO A 585 -6.68 -3.97 27.86
CA PRO A 585 -7.06 -2.66 27.34
C PRO A 585 -6.83 -2.56 25.82
N LEU A 586 -7.88 -2.74 25.03
CA LEU A 586 -7.83 -2.72 23.57
C LEU A 586 -8.30 -1.37 23.02
N LEU A 587 -7.38 -0.57 22.47
CA LEU A 587 -7.68 0.72 21.87
C LEU A 587 -8.08 0.51 20.40
N VAL A 588 -9.30 0.91 20.03
CA VAL A 588 -9.76 0.88 18.63
C VAL A 588 -9.30 2.12 17.87
N GLY A 589 -9.26 3.27 18.52
CA GLY A 589 -8.82 4.53 17.92
C GLY A 589 -9.68 5.72 18.35
N ALA A 590 -9.74 6.74 17.49
CA ALA A 590 -10.52 7.96 17.73
C ALA A 590 -11.89 7.90 17.03
N VAL A 591 -12.94 8.37 17.70
CA VAL A 591 -14.33 8.40 17.20
C VAL A 591 -14.91 9.81 17.26
N GLU A 592 -15.93 10.08 16.44
CA GLU A 592 -16.53 11.42 16.31
C GLU A 592 -17.64 11.68 17.36
N SER A 593 -18.28 10.63 17.87
CA SER A 593 -19.42 10.74 18.78
C SER A 593 -19.21 9.96 20.09
N ASN A 594 -19.84 10.42 21.19
CA ASN A 594 -19.75 9.76 22.50
C ASN A 594 -20.28 8.31 22.49
N ARG A 595 -21.23 8.01 21.61
CA ARG A 595 -21.83 6.68 21.41
C ARG A 595 -21.80 6.39 19.91
N PRO A 596 -20.68 5.87 19.36
CA PRO A 596 -20.61 5.55 17.94
C PRO A 596 -21.59 4.44 17.57
N ALA A 597 -21.96 4.36 16.30
CA ALA A 597 -22.70 3.22 15.78
C ALA A 597 -21.79 1.99 15.76
N ILE A 598 -22.32 0.84 16.18
CA ILE A 598 -21.62 -0.45 16.21
C ILE A 598 -22.51 -1.45 15.48
N THR A 599 -22.00 -2.05 14.39
CA THR A 599 -22.77 -2.96 13.52
C THR A 599 -21.86 -4.01 12.91
N TYR A 600 -22.32 -5.25 12.78
CA TYR A 600 -21.62 -6.26 11.99
C TYR A 600 -21.51 -5.86 10.51
N PHE A 601 -20.43 -6.29 9.87
CA PHE A 601 -20.25 -6.33 8.43
C PHE A 601 -20.44 -7.77 7.96
N ASP A 602 -21.31 -7.96 6.97
CA ASP A 602 -21.65 -9.28 6.40
C ASP A 602 -21.10 -9.38 4.96
N PRO A 603 -20.00 -10.13 4.78
CA PRO A 603 -19.49 -10.55 3.49
C PRO A 603 -19.59 -12.08 3.31
N GLN A 604 -20.80 -12.66 3.49
CA GLN A 604 -21.18 -14.07 3.31
C GLN A 604 -21.14 -14.96 4.57
N GLU A 605 -22.26 -15.65 4.82
CA GLU A 605 -22.58 -16.47 5.99
C GLU A 605 -21.92 -17.87 6.01
N GLU A 606 -20.59 -17.99 5.82
CA GLU A 606 -19.90 -19.28 6.08
C GLU A 606 -18.41 -19.07 6.43
N SER A 607 -18.12 -18.73 7.69
CA SER A 607 -16.75 -18.57 8.22
C SER A 607 -16.61 -19.12 9.64
N THR A 608 -15.43 -19.67 9.94
CA THR A 608 -15.00 -20.06 11.29
C THR A 608 -14.24 -18.96 12.02
N GLU A 609 -14.11 -17.77 11.42
CA GLU A 609 -13.45 -16.61 12.01
C GLU A 609 -14.46 -15.73 12.78
N PRO A 610 -14.02 -14.98 13.79
CA PRO A 610 -14.85 -13.96 14.45
C PRO A 610 -15.42 -12.92 13.46
N PRO A 611 -16.58 -12.31 13.76
CA PRO A 611 -17.23 -11.38 12.84
C PRO A 611 -16.42 -10.10 12.65
N ILE A 612 -16.62 -9.43 11.51
CA ILE A 612 -16.10 -8.09 11.28
C ILE A 612 -17.12 -7.10 11.83
N VAL A 613 -16.67 -6.16 12.66
CA VAL A 613 -17.51 -5.12 13.29
C VAL A 613 -17.08 -3.74 12.79
N LEU A 614 -18.06 -2.91 12.45
CA LEU A 614 -17.87 -1.53 12.01
C LEU A 614 -18.18 -0.55 13.14
N ILE A 615 -17.26 0.39 13.38
CA ILE A 615 -17.46 1.55 14.26
C ILE A 615 -17.70 2.80 13.40
N ASP A 616 -18.83 3.49 13.62
CA ASP A 616 -19.32 4.64 12.86
C ASP A 616 -19.36 4.41 11.32
N GLY A 617 -19.39 3.15 10.87
CA GLY A 617 -19.29 2.77 9.45
C GLY A 617 -17.93 3.08 8.81
N LYS A 618 -16.89 3.37 9.61
CA LYS A 618 -15.57 3.87 9.16
C LYS A 618 -14.42 2.93 9.53
N THR A 619 -14.37 2.47 10.78
CA THR A 619 -13.33 1.57 11.26
C THR A 619 -13.87 0.15 11.28
N ALA A 620 -13.33 -0.72 10.43
CA ALA A 620 -13.53 -2.16 10.52
C ALA A 620 -12.53 -2.76 11.51
N LEU A 621 -13.01 -3.62 12.39
CA LEU A 621 -12.20 -4.39 13.31
C LEU A 621 -12.75 -5.81 13.46
N ARG A 622 -11.91 -6.70 13.96
CA ARG A 622 -12.25 -8.05 14.40
C ARG A 622 -11.58 -8.26 15.75
N LEU A 623 -12.36 -8.68 16.76
CA LEU A 623 -11.78 -9.17 18.00
C LEU A 623 -11.38 -10.63 17.78
N SER A 624 -10.10 -10.94 17.98
CA SER A 624 -9.53 -12.28 17.87
C SER A 624 -8.79 -12.62 19.16
N ARG A 625 -8.40 -13.89 19.31
CA ARG A 625 -7.61 -14.38 20.45
C ARG A 625 -6.43 -15.18 19.93
N SER A 626 -5.28 -15.07 20.59
CA SER A 626 -4.10 -15.85 20.23
C SER A 626 -4.38 -17.36 20.34
N PRO A 627 -3.66 -18.20 19.57
CA PRO A 627 -3.47 -19.61 19.89
C PRO A 627 -3.01 -19.84 21.35
N GLU A 628 -3.17 -21.07 21.82
CA GLU A 628 -3.15 -21.58 23.22
C GLU A 628 -3.57 -20.61 24.36
N ALA A 629 -2.78 -19.56 24.64
CA ALA A 629 -2.96 -18.58 25.72
C ALA A 629 -4.24 -17.73 25.64
N ARG A 630 -4.85 -17.58 24.45
CA ARG A 630 -6.08 -16.81 24.19
C ARG A 630 -6.02 -15.31 24.52
N HIS A 631 -4.84 -14.70 24.42
CA HIS A 631 -4.66 -13.25 24.56
C HIS A 631 -5.51 -12.51 23.52
N PRO A 632 -6.47 -11.65 23.92
CA PRO A 632 -7.37 -10.99 22.98
C PRO A 632 -6.70 -9.81 22.30
N TYR A 633 -6.91 -9.67 20.99
CA TYR A 633 -6.30 -8.64 20.15
C TYR A 633 -7.24 -8.13 19.07
N LEU A 634 -6.95 -6.95 18.52
CA LEU A 634 -7.73 -6.34 17.45
C LEU A 634 -7.01 -6.50 16.12
N ALA A 635 -7.61 -7.25 15.19
CA ALA A 635 -7.26 -7.19 13.79
C ALA A 635 -8.09 -6.08 13.10
N PHE A 636 -7.47 -5.32 12.20
CA PHE A 636 -8.13 -4.27 11.41
C PHE A 636 -8.14 -4.71 9.94
N PRO A 637 -9.10 -5.55 9.50
CA PRO A 637 -9.13 -6.06 8.14
C PRO A 637 -9.41 -4.93 7.14
N GLU A 638 -8.65 -4.88 6.02
CA GLU A 638 -9.03 -4.02 4.90
C GLU A 638 -10.37 -4.49 4.33
N LEU A 639 -11.42 -3.67 4.49
CA LEU A 639 -12.67 -3.91 3.77
C LEU A 639 -12.42 -3.82 2.26
N PRO A 640 -13.13 -4.63 1.44
CA PRO A 640 -13.12 -4.47 -0.01
C PRO A 640 -13.45 -3.03 -0.42
N LYS A 641 -12.45 -2.30 -0.92
CA LYS A 641 -12.55 -0.89 -1.36
C LYS A 641 -13.57 -0.68 -2.49
N PHE A 642 -13.98 -1.78 -3.13
CA PHE A 642 -15.12 -1.90 -4.03
C PHE A 642 -15.92 -3.15 -3.65
N TYR A 643 -17.23 -3.14 -3.89
CA TYR A 643 -18.01 -4.39 -3.96
C TYR A 643 -17.37 -5.27 -5.05
N PRO A 644 -17.01 -6.54 -4.76
CA PRO A 644 -16.37 -7.39 -5.74
C PRO A 644 -17.33 -7.64 -6.92
N ASP A 645 -16.86 -7.36 -8.14
CA ASP A 645 -17.56 -7.72 -9.35
C ASP A 645 -17.55 -9.26 -9.48
N GLY A 646 -18.61 -9.90 -9.00
CA GLY A 646 -18.75 -11.35 -8.99
C GLY A 646 -18.79 -11.97 -10.38
N PHE A 647 -19.15 -11.20 -11.41
CA PHE A 647 -19.07 -11.63 -12.81
C PHE A 647 -17.61 -11.67 -13.27
N LYS A 648 -16.83 -10.62 -13.00
CA LYS A 648 -15.38 -10.60 -13.25
C LYS A 648 -14.66 -11.72 -12.49
N GLN A 649 -14.96 -11.92 -11.21
CA GLN A 649 -14.33 -12.99 -10.42
C GLN A 649 -14.70 -14.39 -10.94
N ALA A 650 -15.95 -14.61 -11.33
CA ALA A 650 -16.35 -15.86 -11.98
C ALA A 650 -15.63 -16.08 -13.33
N VAL A 651 -15.49 -15.03 -14.17
CA VAL A 651 -14.73 -15.11 -15.43
C VAL A 651 -13.26 -15.42 -15.21
N LEU A 652 -12.63 -14.87 -14.17
CA LEU A 652 -11.25 -15.20 -13.78
C LEU A 652 -11.13 -16.66 -13.36
N GLY A 653 -11.95 -17.13 -12.40
CA GLY A 653 -11.93 -18.52 -11.95
C GLY A 653 -12.37 -19.56 -13.00
N LEU A 654 -13.10 -19.14 -14.05
CA LEU A 654 -13.38 -19.95 -15.24
C LEU A 654 -12.20 -19.99 -16.22
N MET A 655 -11.41 -18.92 -16.29
CA MET A 655 -10.21 -18.85 -17.12
C MET A 655 -9.07 -19.68 -16.53
N ASP A 656 -8.87 -19.61 -15.21
CA ASP A 656 -7.82 -20.37 -14.52
C ASP A 656 -8.10 -21.87 -14.64
N ARG A 657 -9.33 -22.33 -14.37
CA ARG A 657 -9.75 -23.73 -14.59
C ARG A 657 -9.57 -24.21 -16.02
N LEU A 658 -9.82 -23.36 -17.03
CA LEU A 658 -9.58 -23.71 -18.44
C LEU A 658 -8.10 -23.93 -18.73
N PHE A 659 -7.20 -23.12 -18.16
CA PHE A 659 -5.75 -23.27 -18.36
C PHE A 659 -5.12 -24.38 -17.51
N ASP A 660 -5.72 -24.73 -16.36
CA ASP A 660 -5.41 -25.95 -15.60
C ASP A 660 -5.94 -27.23 -16.29
N GLY A 661 -6.69 -27.10 -17.39
CA GLY A 661 -7.09 -28.19 -18.27
C GLY A 661 -8.50 -28.76 -18.05
N GLU A 662 -9.40 -28.02 -17.39
CA GLU A 662 -10.81 -28.41 -17.34
C GLU A 662 -11.46 -28.43 -18.74
N ASN A 663 -12.46 -29.30 -18.92
CA ASN A 663 -13.15 -29.49 -20.18
C ASN A 663 -13.77 -28.17 -20.71
N PRO A 664 -13.35 -27.66 -21.88
CA PRO A 664 -13.84 -26.40 -22.43
C PRO A 664 -15.36 -26.31 -22.62
N ALA A 665 -16.05 -27.45 -22.78
CA ALA A 665 -17.50 -27.48 -22.87
C ALA A 665 -18.19 -27.12 -21.53
N ILE A 666 -17.58 -27.48 -20.38
CA ILE A 666 -18.08 -27.12 -19.05
C ILE A 666 -17.88 -25.61 -18.84
N ILE A 667 -16.66 -25.12 -19.11
CA ILE A 667 -16.32 -23.69 -19.02
C ILE A 667 -17.26 -22.83 -19.89
N ARG A 668 -17.54 -23.27 -21.13
CA ARG A 668 -18.54 -22.64 -22.02
C ARG A 668 -19.93 -22.58 -21.37
N ASP A 669 -20.42 -23.69 -20.85
CA ASP A 669 -21.79 -23.76 -20.32
C ASP A 669 -21.95 -22.92 -19.04
N GLU A 670 -20.93 -22.89 -18.17
CA GLU A 670 -20.89 -21.98 -17.02
C GLU A 670 -20.80 -20.50 -17.43
N LEU A 671 -20.05 -20.14 -18.48
CA LEU A 671 -20.01 -18.77 -19.01
C LEU A 671 -21.36 -18.34 -19.59
N LEU A 672 -22.14 -19.26 -20.17
CA LEU A 672 -23.48 -18.98 -20.65
C LEU A 672 -24.48 -18.78 -19.50
N ASP A 673 -24.46 -19.65 -18.48
CA ASP A 673 -25.28 -19.47 -17.27
C ASP A 673 -24.93 -18.17 -16.52
N LEU A 674 -23.64 -17.83 -16.41
CA LEU A 674 -23.16 -16.57 -15.83
C LEU A 674 -23.74 -15.33 -16.53
N LYS A 675 -24.05 -15.42 -17.82
CA LYS A 675 -24.70 -14.35 -18.62
C LYS A 675 -26.23 -14.33 -18.47
N GLU A 676 -26.86 -15.44 -18.11
CA GLU A 676 -28.32 -15.50 -17.87
C GLU A 676 -28.71 -15.06 -16.44
N ARG A 677 -27.80 -15.15 -15.46
CA ARG A 677 -28.01 -14.66 -14.09
C ARG A 677 -28.14 -13.13 -14.03
N PRO A 678 -29.29 -12.56 -13.59
CA PRO A 678 -29.47 -11.12 -13.51
C PRO A 678 -28.72 -10.54 -12.31
N GLY A 679 -27.52 -10.00 -12.53
CA GLY A 679 -26.71 -9.40 -11.45
C GLY A 679 -25.79 -8.26 -11.90
N LEU A 680 -24.96 -8.49 -12.91
CA LEU A 680 -23.94 -7.54 -13.39
C LEU A 680 -24.04 -7.34 -14.90
N LEU A 681 -23.78 -6.11 -15.35
CA LEU A 681 -23.91 -5.69 -16.75
C LEU A 681 -22.55 -5.21 -17.27
N CYS A 682 -22.35 -5.26 -18.59
CA CYS A 682 -21.28 -4.55 -19.27
C CYS A 682 -21.57 -3.02 -19.23
N VAL A 683 -21.24 -2.38 -18.11
CA VAL A 683 -21.41 -0.93 -17.87
C VAL A 683 -20.07 -0.24 -17.61
N ASN A 684 -20.08 1.10 -17.61
CA ASN A 684 -18.95 2.05 -17.69
C ASN A 684 -17.71 1.82 -16.77
N THR A 685 -17.74 0.86 -15.84
CA THR A 685 -16.65 0.50 -14.93
C THR A 685 -15.91 -0.80 -15.30
N TRP A 686 -16.44 -1.61 -16.23
CA TRP A 686 -15.85 -2.90 -16.60
C TRP A 686 -16.06 -3.23 -18.10
N SER A 687 -15.06 -3.85 -18.73
CA SER A 687 -15.12 -4.32 -20.12
C SER A 687 -15.40 -5.83 -20.18
N CYS A 688 -16.35 -6.24 -21.03
CA CYS A 688 -16.67 -7.65 -21.23
C CYS A 688 -15.79 -8.31 -22.31
N ASP A 689 -14.67 -7.68 -22.70
CA ASP A 689 -13.75 -8.17 -23.71
C ASP A 689 -13.04 -9.47 -23.28
N GLN A 690 -12.62 -9.55 -22.02
CA GLN A 690 -12.08 -10.79 -21.44
C GLN A 690 -13.11 -11.93 -21.48
N TYR A 691 -14.38 -11.65 -21.13
CA TYR A 691 -15.47 -12.61 -21.20
C TYR A 691 -15.70 -13.12 -22.64
N TYR A 692 -15.79 -12.23 -23.63
CA TYR A 692 -15.97 -12.64 -25.02
C TYR A 692 -14.75 -13.38 -25.58
N TYR A 693 -13.53 -13.07 -25.14
CA TYR A 693 -12.34 -13.84 -25.50
C TYR A 693 -12.41 -15.27 -24.96
N LEU A 694 -12.69 -15.41 -23.66
CA LEU A 694 -12.74 -16.70 -22.98
C LEU A 694 -13.88 -17.57 -23.52
N LEU A 695 -15.06 -17.01 -23.73
CA LEU A 695 -16.19 -17.72 -24.32
C LEU A 695 -15.87 -18.18 -25.76
N GLY A 696 -15.28 -17.31 -26.57
CA GLY A 696 -14.85 -17.66 -27.93
C GLY A 696 -13.79 -18.78 -27.93
N LEU A 697 -12.85 -18.74 -27.00
CA LEU A 697 -11.83 -19.77 -26.79
C LEU A 697 -12.44 -21.10 -26.31
N ALA A 698 -13.41 -21.06 -25.39
CA ALA A 698 -14.10 -22.24 -24.90
C ALA A 698 -14.92 -22.92 -26.02
N TYR A 699 -15.61 -22.14 -26.88
CA TYR A 699 -16.24 -22.68 -28.10
C TYR A 699 -15.21 -23.27 -29.07
N GLU A 700 -14.09 -22.58 -29.32
CA GLU A 700 -13.04 -23.03 -30.26
C GLU A 700 -12.43 -24.37 -29.82
N LEU A 701 -12.09 -24.50 -28.53
CA LEU A 701 -11.52 -25.71 -27.94
C LEU A 701 -12.57 -26.84 -27.79
N ALA A 702 -13.85 -26.51 -27.66
CA ALA A 702 -14.96 -27.49 -27.70
C ALA A 702 -15.34 -27.94 -29.12
N GLY A 703 -14.73 -27.38 -30.17
CA GLY A 703 -14.98 -27.71 -31.57
C GLY A 703 -16.22 -27.05 -32.19
N ASP A 704 -16.78 -26.03 -31.54
CA ASP A 704 -17.93 -25.25 -32.04
C ASP A 704 -17.44 -24.04 -32.83
N GLU A 705 -16.98 -24.30 -34.07
CA GLU A 705 -16.35 -23.27 -34.91
C GLU A 705 -17.25 -22.05 -35.15
N GLN A 706 -18.57 -22.25 -35.30
CA GLN A 706 -19.49 -21.18 -35.67
C GLN A 706 -19.69 -20.21 -34.50
N ASN A 707 -19.98 -20.72 -33.29
CA ASN A 707 -20.13 -19.85 -32.12
C ASN A 707 -18.79 -19.23 -31.69
N ALA A 708 -17.65 -19.89 -31.91
CA ALA A 708 -16.32 -19.30 -31.73
C ALA A 708 -16.11 -18.09 -32.66
N ILE A 709 -16.37 -18.25 -33.97
CA ILE A 709 -16.28 -17.18 -34.97
C ILE A 709 -17.22 -16.01 -34.61
N ASP A 710 -18.49 -16.31 -34.27
CA ASP A 710 -19.48 -15.28 -33.96
C ASP A 710 -19.11 -14.48 -32.70
N THR A 711 -18.57 -15.16 -31.68
CA THR A 711 -18.12 -14.52 -30.43
C THR A 711 -16.85 -13.67 -30.65
N TYR A 712 -15.86 -14.18 -31.40
CA TYR A 712 -14.65 -13.41 -31.73
C TYR A 712 -14.94 -12.21 -32.64
N LEU A 713 -15.93 -12.31 -33.54
CA LEU A 713 -16.41 -11.16 -34.32
C LEU A 713 -17.19 -10.16 -33.48
N GLN A 714 -17.92 -10.59 -32.45
CA GLN A 714 -18.52 -9.66 -31.49
C GLN A 714 -17.44 -8.91 -30.71
N LEU A 715 -16.47 -9.61 -30.14
CA LEU A 715 -15.32 -9.03 -29.42
C LEU A 715 -14.62 -7.93 -30.25
N TRP A 716 -14.32 -8.20 -31.53
CA TRP A 716 -13.68 -7.22 -32.42
C TRP A 716 -14.57 -6.02 -32.74
N ARG A 717 -15.90 -6.19 -32.83
CA ARG A 717 -16.85 -5.08 -33.06
C ARG A 717 -16.96 -4.18 -31.83
N ASP A 718 -17.20 -4.79 -30.68
CA ASP A 718 -17.56 -4.10 -29.45
C ASP A 718 -16.31 -3.52 -28.75
N TYR A 719 -15.16 -4.21 -28.83
CA TYR A 719 -13.92 -3.87 -28.13
C TYR A 719 -12.71 -3.80 -29.07
N SER A 720 -12.87 -3.11 -30.21
CA SER A 720 -11.87 -3.00 -31.29
C SER A 720 -10.44 -2.55 -30.89
N LYS A 721 -10.27 -1.90 -29.72
CA LYS A 721 -8.96 -1.49 -29.15
C LYS A 721 -8.33 -2.51 -28.18
N SER A 722 -9.07 -3.52 -27.70
CA SER A 722 -8.58 -4.45 -26.68
C SER A 722 -7.44 -5.35 -27.20
N PRO A 723 -6.43 -5.68 -26.38
CA PRO A 723 -5.46 -6.73 -26.70
C PRO A 723 -6.12 -8.10 -26.96
N TYR A 724 -7.23 -8.43 -26.29
CA TYR A 724 -8.00 -9.64 -26.61
C TYR A 724 -8.56 -9.63 -28.04
N THR A 725 -8.88 -8.46 -28.58
CA THR A 725 -9.24 -8.32 -30.00
C THR A 725 -8.05 -8.61 -30.92
N ILE A 726 -6.80 -8.31 -30.52
CA ILE A 726 -5.61 -8.71 -31.30
C ILE A 726 -5.48 -10.24 -31.31
N MET A 727 -5.65 -10.88 -30.14
CA MET A 727 -5.62 -12.34 -29.97
C MET A 727 -6.70 -13.03 -30.83
N ALA A 728 -7.95 -12.56 -30.75
CA ALA A 728 -9.07 -13.09 -31.54
C ALA A 728 -8.94 -12.83 -33.05
N ARG A 729 -8.35 -11.70 -33.46
CA ARG A 729 -8.15 -11.39 -34.89
C ARG A 729 -7.16 -12.32 -35.57
N LEU A 730 -6.09 -12.74 -34.88
CA LEU A 730 -5.13 -13.72 -35.42
C LEU A 730 -5.75 -15.11 -35.63
N LYS A 731 -6.83 -15.42 -34.92
CA LYS A 731 -7.62 -16.67 -35.06
C LYS A 731 -8.65 -16.63 -36.20
N LEU A 732 -8.82 -15.50 -36.91
CA LEU A 732 -9.88 -15.32 -37.91
C LEU A 732 -9.35 -15.08 -39.33
N ARG A 733 -9.66 -16.00 -40.25
CA ARG A 733 -9.52 -15.80 -41.70
C ARG A 733 -10.79 -15.20 -42.28
N GLY A 734 -10.75 -13.98 -42.80
CA GLY A 734 -11.88 -13.38 -43.52
C GLY A 734 -11.58 -12.01 -44.11
N LYS A 735 -12.56 -11.40 -44.78
CA LYS A 735 -12.42 -10.05 -45.35
C LYS A 735 -12.53 -9.01 -44.24
N ALA A 736 -11.56 -8.10 -44.13
CA ALA A 736 -11.63 -6.96 -43.24
C ALA A 736 -11.42 -5.65 -44.01
N VAL A 737 -11.97 -4.55 -43.51
CA VAL A 737 -11.87 -3.23 -44.15
C VAL A 737 -11.05 -2.31 -43.24
N PRO A 738 -10.05 -1.55 -43.74
CA PRO A 738 -9.38 -0.54 -42.92
C PRO A 738 -10.40 0.49 -42.40
N PRO A 739 -10.22 1.04 -41.19
CA PRO A 739 -11.14 2.04 -40.65
C PRO A 739 -11.22 3.21 -41.62
N THR A 740 -12.45 3.56 -42.04
CA THR A 740 -12.66 4.69 -42.95
C THR A 740 -12.11 5.95 -42.30
N ALA A 741 -11.20 6.63 -42.98
CA ALA A 741 -10.56 7.84 -42.45
C ALA A 741 -11.62 8.90 -42.15
N SER A 742 -11.93 9.09 -40.87
CA SER A 742 -12.69 10.25 -40.43
C SER A 742 -11.93 11.50 -40.87
N LEU A 743 -12.63 12.46 -41.48
CA LEU A 743 -12.04 13.71 -41.90
C LEU A 743 -11.74 14.57 -40.67
N THR A 744 -10.63 14.28 -40.00
CA THR A 744 -10.01 15.19 -39.04
C THR A 744 -9.90 16.56 -39.73
N PRO A 745 -10.60 17.60 -39.26
CA PRO A 745 -10.53 18.90 -39.88
C PRO A 745 -9.10 19.40 -39.70
N THR A 746 -8.34 19.45 -40.79
CA THR A 746 -6.97 19.98 -40.80
C THR A 746 -7.00 21.34 -40.14
N ARG A 747 -6.47 21.45 -38.91
CA ARG A 747 -6.23 22.75 -38.27
C ARG A 747 -5.20 23.44 -39.14
N THR A 748 -5.67 24.35 -40.00
CA THR A 748 -4.82 25.25 -40.78
C THR A 748 -3.86 25.91 -39.81
N SER A 749 -2.58 25.53 -39.89
CA SER A 749 -1.55 26.15 -39.09
C SER A 749 -1.52 27.63 -39.46
N THR A 750 -1.93 28.47 -38.51
CA THR A 750 -1.92 29.92 -38.70
C THR A 750 -0.45 30.34 -38.62
N MET A 751 0.26 30.25 -39.74
CA MET A 751 1.68 30.58 -39.81
C MET A 751 1.86 32.04 -39.39
N LEU A 752 2.45 32.24 -38.21
CA LEU A 752 2.80 33.56 -37.72
C LEU A 752 3.90 34.11 -38.64
N VAL A 753 3.55 35.10 -39.45
CA VAL A 753 4.43 35.60 -40.53
C VAL A 753 5.67 36.27 -39.94
N SER A 754 6.83 35.64 -40.15
CA SER A 754 8.12 36.32 -40.10
C SER A 754 8.41 36.96 -41.47
N PRO A 755 8.83 38.22 -41.55
CA PRO A 755 8.89 38.95 -42.82
C PRO A 755 10.07 38.52 -43.71
N SER A 756 9.79 38.19 -44.97
CA SER A 756 10.80 37.91 -45.99
C SER A 756 11.20 39.15 -46.79
N PRO A 757 12.49 39.29 -47.19
CA PRO A 757 12.92 40.33 -48.12
C PRO A 757 12.79 39.91 -49.61
N THR A 758 11.85 40.55 -50.30
CA THR A 758 11.95 41.10 -51.69
C THR A 758 12.67 40.30 -52.80
N GLY A 759 11.93 39.85 -53.83
CA GLY A 759 12.48 39.48 -55.15
C GLY A 759 11.37 39.04 -56.16
N PRO A 760 11.43 39.35 -57.48
CA PRO A 760 10.20 39.71 -58.20
C PRO A 760 9.82 38.94 -59.50
N THR A 761 8.50 38.85 -59.76
CA THR A 761 7.82 38.67 -61.08
C THR A 761 8.01 37.31 -61.82
N THR A 762 7.20 36.87 -62.81
CA THR A 762 6.29 37.54 -63.78
C THR A 762 4.97 36.77 -64.14
N SER A 763 3.97 37.53 -64.63
CA SER A 763 2.97 37.22 -65.69
C SER A 763 1.91 36.09 -65.61
N SER A 764 0.63 36.49 -65.73
CA SER A 764 -0.53 35.72 -66.26
C SER A 764 -0.76 36.07 -67.76
N PRO A 765 -1.60 35.38 -68.59
CA PRO A 765 -3.09 35.46 -68.63
C PRO A 765 -3.84 34.08 -68.79
N THR A 766 -5.12 33.84 -68.42
CA THR A 766 -6.47 34.24 -68.95
C THR A 766 -6.80 33.70 -70.38
N PRO A 767 -8.07 33.50 -70.88
CA PRO A 767 -9.40 33.87 -70.33
C PRO A 767 -10.67 32.97 -70.59
N THR A 768 -11.80 33.30 -69.91
CA THR A 768 -13.25 33.06 -70.25
C THR A 768 -13.79 31.63 -70.45
N GLY A 769 -15.05 31.27 -70.13
CA GLY A 769 -16.27 31.95 -69.62
C GLY A 769 -17.37 30.88 -69.36
N SER A 770 -18.67 31.10 -69.05
CA SER A 770 -19.55 32.28 -68.86
C SER A 770 -20.78 31.87 -67.98
N ILE A 771 -21.88 32.64 -67.91
CA ILE A 771 -23.01 32.45 -66.95
C ILE A 771 -24.40 32.35 -67.65
N THR A 772 -25.36 31.64 -67.05
CA THR A 772 -26.82 31.75 -67.31
C THR A 772 -27.61 31.58 -65.99
N VAL A 773 -28.86 32.06 -65.89
CA VAL A 773 -29.54 32.41 -64.62
C VAL A 773 -30.97 31.83 -64.50
N LEU A 774 -31.33 31.40 -63.27
CA LEU A 774 -32.63 31.25 -62.54
C LEU A 774 -33.99 31.25 -63.30
N PRO A 775 -35.03 30.57 -62.74
CA PRO A 775 -35.93 31.29 -61.81
C PRO A 775 -36.40 30.49 -60.57
N THR A 776 -37.02 31.22 -59.62
CA THR A 776 -37.43 30.78 -58.27
C THR A 776 -38.84 30.14 -58.22
N ALA A 777 -39.07 29.25 -57.26
CA ALA A 777 -40.40 28.91 -56.72
C ALA A 777 -40.37 28.81 -55.18
N THR A 778 -41.47 29.14 -54.50
CA THR A 778 -41.55 29.32 -53.04
C THR A 778 -42.33 28.23 -52.32
N GLY A 779 -41.88 27.83 -51.12
CA GLY A 779 -42.63 26.95 -50.20
C GLY A 779 -41.88 26.65 -48.90
N THR A 780 -42.56 26.79 -47.76
CA THR A 780 -42.07 26.57 -46.38
C THR A 780 -43.25 26.33 -45.42
N PRO A 781 -43.06 25.78 -44.21
CA PRO A 781 -42.08 24.78 -43.74
C PRO A 781 -42.87 23.55 -43.16
N PRO A 782 -42.36 22.67 -42.24
CA PRO A 782 -41.86 23.03 -40.90
C PRO A 782 -40.54 22.36 -40.45
N THR A 783 -39.96 23.01 -39.45
CA THR A 783 -38.87 22.63 -38.53
C THR A 783 -38.73 21.13 -38.20
N ALA A 784 -37.48 20.64 -38.23
CA ALA A 784 -37.02 19.48 -37.46
C ALA A 784 -35.88 19.92 -36.52
N THR A 785 -35.89 19.46 -35.27
CA THR A 785 -34.99 19.94 -34.21
C THR A 785 -33.64 19.23 -34.23
N LEU A 786 -32.55 19.98 -34.05
CA LEU A 786 -31.22 19.44 -33.84
C LEU A 786 -31.07 18.93 -32.39
N THR A 787 -30.77 17.63 -32.22
CA THR A 787 -30.13 17.09 -31.01
C THR A 787 -28.66 16.85 -31.29
N LEU A 788 -27.80 17.46 -30.45
CA LEU A 788 -26.34 17.31 -30.52
C LEU A 788 -25.93 15.94 -29.98
N VAL A 789 -25.11 15.21 -30.75
CA VAL A 789 -24.32 14.09 -30.23
C VAL A 789 -22.91 14.62 -29.94
N PRO A 790 -22.36 14.46 -28.72
CA PRO A 790 -21.01 14.92 -28.41
C PRO A 790 -19.96 14.05 -29.13
N SER A 791 -18.89 14.68 -29.63
CA SER A 791 -17.73 13.96 -30.17
C SER A 791 -16.99 13.22 -29.04
N PRO A 792 -16.54 11.97 -29.26
CA PRO A 792 -15.76 11.26 -28.26
C PRO A 792 -14.38 11.91 -28.07
N THR A 793 -14.00 12.05 -26.81
CA THR A 793 -12.69 12.50 -26.33
C THR A 793 -11.61 11.45 -26.57
N SER A 794 -10.33 11.86 -26.53
CA SER A 794 -9.19 10.94 -26.64
C SER A 794 -8.93 10.24 -25.30
N GLU A 795 -9.83 9.33 -24.93
CA GLU A 795 -9.73 8.53 -23.71
C GLU A 795 -8.90 7.24 -23.93
N ALA A 796 -8.10 6.92 -22.93
CA ALA A 796 -7.29 5.71 -22.85
C ALA A 796 -8.18 4.47 -22.64
N TYR A 797 -7.59 3.28 -22.74
CA TYR A 797 -8.30 2.05 -22.39
C TYR A 797 -8.55 2.01 -20.86
N PRO A 798 -9.74 1.59 -20.37
CA PRO A 798 -9.99 1.45 -18.93
C PRO A 798 -9.09 0.38 -18.29
N GLY A 799 -8.98 0.42 -16.96
CA GLY A 799 -7.96 -0.30 -16.19
C GLY A 799 -7.93 -1.82 -16.38
N ILE A 800 -6.70 -2.36 -16.39
CA ILE A 800 -6.37 -3.78 -16.54
C ILE A 800 -6.80 -4.55 -15.26
N PRO A 801 -7.09 -5.87 -15.32
CA PRO A 801 -7.46 -6.62 -14.14
C PRO A 801 -6.40 -6.61 -13.04
N THR A 802 -6.75 -6.04 -11.89
CA THR A 802 -6.05 -6.25 -10.62
C THR A 802 -6.22 -7.69 -10.16
N ALA A 803 -5.29 -8.56 -10.57
CA ALA A 803 -4.98 -9.75 -9.81
C ALA A 803 -4.37 -9.32 -8.47
N THR A 804 -4.90 -9.89 -7.38
CA THR A 804 -4.55 -9.72 -5.96
C THR A 804 -3.17 -9.12 -5.63
N ASN A 805 -3.10 -7.81 -5.39
CA ASN A 805 -2.11 -7.22 -4.47
C ASN A 805 -2.58 -5.86 -3.89
N PRO A 806 -2.73 -5.70 -2.56
CA PRO A 806 -3.18 -4.45 -1.95
C PRO A 806 -2.00 -3.64 -1.37
N TYR A 807 -1.67 -2.51 -1.99
CA TYR A 807 -0.90 -1.41 -1.38
C TYR A 807 -1.51 -0.05 -1.82
N PRO A 808 -1.31 1.04 -1.06
CA PRO A 808 -1.97 2.33 -1.26
C PRO A 808 -1.34 3.19 -2.35
#